data_AF-A0A8H3B6V5-F1
#
_entry.id   AF-A0A8H3B6V5-F1
#
_cell.length_a   1.000
_cell.length_b   1.000
_cell.length_c   1.000
_cell.angle_alpha   90.00
_cell.angle_beta   90.00
_cell.angle_gamma   90.00
#
_symmetry.space_group_name_H-M   'P 1'
#
loop_
_entity.id
_entity.type
_entity.pdbx_description
1 polymer ?
#
loop_
_entity_poly.entity_id
_entity_poly.type
_entity_poly.pdbx_seq_one_letter_code
_entity_poly.pdbx_strand_id
1 'polypeptide(L)'
;MQTSVASFPKTYPAELYESICAIIFEVSLPPAYSSLDPLIHKEESNSPVALPSAYPAAYWSEPVARRTLASLCLVSKAWQEAAKPYLWRRIEIRLPRSWLGVIEEVGGGDAEGDNAESDELVSRTVKQAAEAAAKAGGACAIQIHESIMAKLEGVVEQRNADFVPNAGIPVELLSPPASREPSPGRLRAKSPGRWRILRTVHDLAESAAGAYVPTPDDPRPGRFIQHLDFSHFRTIGMRRSVGEGVNSRFVTGDRVESLLKEMPNLVTFGATEYMDGALTLGVLTELLLRGRRLTTRSRGRALPGFVNDVDDDSERRADCKPLQAIDLCGCVSAVFVRALADFVAQNLLKGDGTSPDEEDARGRVGRHGPRDEDDETPVAMLYGLQRLGMRGVTSVPPTILTPFVLACPRLTHLDLSGTRCGPELLDALAESPSVKLVSLNLGRCSRLTGRSLVDFLCYGRSVRTLTELCLYGDATLPSPLSDSELDTLITEAPCFVSGTLQYLDFSSAPLTRAHIERFTSQPALRSLGLSHIPALPLEDIAWFILNKAPNTEILTLIGSSPEIARGGKVSLALHKHIIRPLCTPPFRITGLPGSLPSTAAEIPTRLRVIELSIATLNGLGAGAGAWRIVRSKGGRGFYIDSSAGWVASPEDGGAVLQRDLPEHHPLRAEVERLAMANGNVSSGVGWHARKMEVLYGTGMLGREDGLYGAVSFAYQG
;
A
#
# COMPACT_ATOMS: atom_id res chain seq x y z
N MET A 1 28.29 -10.05 -57.15
CA MET A 1 27.28 -9.60 -56.17
C MET A 1 27.91 -9.62 -54.79
N GLN A 2 28.37 -8.45 -54.30
CA GLN A 2 28.82 -8.30 -52.92
C GLN A 2 27.59 -8.04 -52.06
N THR A 3 27.28 -8.97 -51.16
CA THR A 3 26.27 -8.82 -50.13
C THR A 3 26.72 -7.74 -49.15
N SER A 4 26.00 -6.62 -49.16
CA SER A 4 26.07 -5.58 -48.13
C SER A 4 25.85 -6.22 -46.76
N VAL A 5 26.90 -6.27 -45.95
CA VAL A 5 26.79 -6.59 -44.52
C VAL A 5 26.13 -5.37 -43.89
N ALA A 6 24.88 -5.50 -43.46
CA ALA A 6 24.18 -4.44 -42.76
C ALA A 6 25.03 -4.00 -41.55
N SER A 7 25.48 -2.73 -41.54
CA SER A 7 26.22 -2.19 -40.42
C SER A 7 25.26 -2.05 -39.24
N PHE A 8 25.39 -2.91 -38.24
CA PHE A 8 24.71 -2.70 -36.97
C PHE A 8 25.23 -1.38 -36.36
N PRO A 9 24.34 -0.47 -35.92
CA PRO A 9 24.76 0.77 -35.29
C PRO A 9 25.59 0.46 -34.04
N LYS A 10 26.69 1.20 -33.83
CA LYS A 10 27.58 1.03 -32.66
C LYS A 10 26.88 1.36 -31.33
N THR A 11 25.77 2.09 -31.37
CA THR A 11 24.98 2.54 -30.22
C THR A 11 23.51 2.66 -30.64
N TYR A 12 22.59 2.22 -29.78
CA TYR A 12 21.15 2.39 -29.99
C TYR A 12 20.67 3.74 -29.41
N PRO A 13 19.46 4.22 -29.76
CA PRO A 13 18.84 5.38 -29.10
C PRO A 13 18.63 5.15 -27.59
N ALA A 14 18.69 6.21 -26.78
CA ALA A 14 18.52 6.15 -25.32
C ALA A 14 17.16 5.53 -24.94
N GLU A 15 16.13 5.89 -25.70
CA GLU A 15 14.74 5.47 -25.52
C GLU A 15 14.60 3.95 -25.64
N LEU A 16 15.43 3.28 -26.46
CA LEU A 16 15.41 1.83 -26.58
C LEU A 16 15.93 1.16 -25.31
N TYR A 17 17.04 1.66 -24.75
CA TYR A 17 17.58 1.16 -23.48
C TYR A 17 16.59 1.40 -22.34
N GLU A 18 16.01 2.59 -22.27
CA GLU A 18 14.98 2.94 -21.29
C GLU A 18 13.75 2.05 -21.39
N SER A 19 13.27 1.79 -22.61
CA SER A 19 12.10 0.93 -22.85
C SER A 19 12.37 -0.51 -22.40
N ILE A 20 13.57 -1.04 -22.66
CA ILE A 20 13.93 -2.40 -22.21
C ILE A 20 13.97 -2.45 -20.68
N CYS A 21 14.60 -1.47 -20.02
CA CYS A 21 14.65 -1.40 -18.56
C CYS A 21 13.25 -1.19 -17.95
N ALA A 22 12.39 -0.40 -18.60
CA ALA A 22 11.00 -0.20 -18.22
C ALA A 22 10.24 -1.53 -18.25
N ILE A 23 10.33 -2.27 -19.35
CA ILE A 23 9.69 -3.57 -19.50
C ILE A 23 10.18 -4.53 -18.41
N ILE A 24 11.50 -4.61 -18.15
CA ILE A 24 12.05 -5.48 -17.11
C ILE A 24 11.47 -5.14 -15.72
N PHE A 25 11.31 -3.85 -15.42
CA PHE A 25 10.70 -3.41 -14.16
C PHE A 25 9.20 -3.70 -14.13
N GLU A 26 8.46 -3.38 -15.19
CA GLU A 26 7.01 -3.56 -15.28
C GLU A 26 6.62 -5.03 -15.20
N VAL A 27 7.38 -5.94 -15.84
CA VAL A 27 7.15 -7.37 -15.71
C VAL A 27 7.50 -7.89 -14.32
N SER A 28 8.04 -7.09 -13.40
CA SER A 28 8.23 -7.49 -11.99
C SER A 28 7.07 -7.08 -11.08
N LEU A 29 6.15 -6.25 -11.59
CA LEU A 29 5.02 -5.76 -10.81
C LEU A 29 3.91 -6.82 -10.78
N PRO A 30 3.23 -6.98 -9.63
CA PRO A 30 2.05 -7.82 -9.56
C PRO A 30 0.98 -7.30 -10.54
N PRO A 31 0.35 -8.19 -11.30
CA PRO A 31 -0.74 -7.79 -12.18
C PRO A 31 -2.02 -7.50 -11.39
N ALA A 32 -2.91 -6.69 -11.98
CA ALA A 32 -4.17 -6.28 -11.35
C ALA A 32 -5.09 -7.45 -10.97
N TYR A 33 -5.06 -8.57 -11.71
CA TYR A 33 -5.89 -9.75 -11.44
C TYR A 33 -5.04 -11.00 -11.20
N SER A 34 -4.52 -11.21 -9.99
CA SER A 34 -3.60 -12.32 -9.75
C SER A 34 -4.28 -13.63 -9.30
N SER A 35 -3.54 -14.74 -9.37
CA SER A 35 -3.94 -15.97 -8.66
C SER A 35 -3.90 -15.73 -7.16
N LEU A 36 -4.79 -16.38 -6.43
CA LEU A 36 -4.80 -16.35 -4.97
C LEU A 36 -3.82 -17.37 -4.34
N ASP A 37 -3.03 -18.08 -5.17
CA ASP A 37 -1.95 -18.94 -4.69
C ASP A 37 -0.81 -18.15 -4.03
N PRO A 38 0.14 -18.77 -3.32
CA PRO A 38 1.43 -18.17 -2.99
C PRO A 38 2.33 -18.05 -4.23
N LEU A 39 3.37 -17.21 -4.18
CA LEU A 39 4.28 -17.07 -5.32
C LEU A 39 5.25 -18.25 -5.33
N ILE A 40 5.33 -18.95 -6.46
CA ILE A 40 6.34 -19.98 -6.66
C ILE A 40 7.58 -19.32 -7.25
N HIS A 41 8.55 -19.05 -6.39
CA HIS A 41 9.84 -18.51 -6.80
C HIS A 41 10.79 -19.66 -7.16
N LYS A 42 10.64 -20.28 -8.33
CA LYS A 42 11.70 -21.10 -8.92
C LYS A 42 12.45 -20.28 -9.97
N GLU A 43 13.78 -20.21 -9.84
CA GLU A 43 14.67 -19.42 -10.74
C GLU A 43 14.63 -19.91 -12.20
N GLU A 44 14.09 -21.10 -12.48
CA GLU A 44 14.18 -21.80 -13.78
C GLU A 44 13.00 -21.54 -14.75
N SER A 45 12.05 -20.67 -14.42
CA SER A 45 10.89 -20.43 -15.29
C SER A 45 11.25 -19.57 -16.50
N ASN A 46 11.51 -20.20 -17.65
CA ASN A 46 11.75 -19.50 -18.91
C ASN A 46 10.44 -18.91 -19.45
N SER A 47 10.42 -17.56 -19.49
CA SER A 47 9.39 -16.67 -20.05
C SER A 47 8.11 -16.49 -19.21
N PRO A 48 7.70 -15.24 -18.92
CA PRO A 48 6.37 -14.95 -18.42
C PRO A 48 5.31 -15.31 -19.48
N VAL A 49 4.15 -15.81 -19.04
CA VAL A 49 3.01 -16.06 -19.93
C VAL A 49 1.96 -14.96 -19.76
N ALA A 50 1.17 -14.74 -20.81
CA ALA A 50 0.33 -13.57 -21.03
C ALA A 50 -0.77 -13.30 -19.99
N LEU A 51 -1.02 -14.16 -18.98
CA LEU A 51 -2.08 -13.92 -18.00
C LEU A 51 -1.66 -14.02 -16.52
N PRO A 52 -2.23 -13.13 -15.68
CA PRO A 52 -1.73 -12.72 -14.37
C PRO A 52 -1.77 -13.76 -13.23
N SER A 53 -2.30 -14.95 -13.47
CA SER A 53 -2.59 -15.95 -12.45
C SER A 53 -2.07 -17.36 -12.75
N ALA A 54 -1.37 -17.59 -13.87
CA ALA A 54 -0.95 -18.93 -14.29
C ALA A 54 0.47 -19.33 -13.83
N TYR A 55 0.75 -20.63 -13.82
CA TYR A 55 2.09 -21.18 -13.97
C TYR A 55 2.40 -21.45 -15.46
N PRO A 56 3.59 -21.08 -15.96
CA PRO A 56 4.60 -20.25 -15.29
C PRO A 56 4.09 -18.82 -15.01
N ALA A 57 4.67 -18.17 -13.99
CA ALA A 57 4.19 -16.88 -13.51
C ALA A 57 4.16 -15.81 -14.63
N ALA A 58 3.13 -14.96 -14.62
CA ALA A 58 2.96 -13.87 -15.58
C ALA A 58 3.98 -12.74 -15.45
N TYR A 59 4.76 -12.77 -14.37
CA TYR A 59 5.67 -11.72 -13.98
C TYR A 59 6.93 -12.32 -13.36
N TRP A 60 8.04 -11.61 -13.50
CA TRP A 60 9.32 -11.94 -12.90
C TRP A 60 9.29 -11.68 -11.40
N SER A 61 10.00 -12.52 -10.64
CA SER A 61 10.26 -12.19 -9.25
C SER A 61 11.10 -10.92 -9.18
N GLU A 62 10.87 -10.09 -8.15
CA GLU A 62 11.70 -8.91 -7.91
C GLU A 62 13.20 -9.21 -7.91
N PRO A 63 13.70 -10.27 -7.24
CA PRO A 63 15.13 -10.57 -7.25
C PRO A 63 15.67 -10.79 -8.66
N VAL A 64 14.90 -11.40 -9.57
CA VAL A 64 15.30 -11.63 -10.96
C VAL A 64 15.33 -10.31 -11.74
N ALA A 65 14.28 -9.50 -11.65
CA ALA A 65 14.23 -8.20 -12.33
C ALA A 65 15.33 -7.26 -11.82
N ARG A 66 15.51 -7.17 -10.49
CA ARG A 66 16.55 -6.36 -9.86
C ARG A 66 17.95 -6.83 -10.23
N ARG A 67 18.22 -8.14 -10.22
CA ARG A 67 19.52 -8.71 -10.66
C ARG A 67 19.78 -8.42 -12.13
N THR A 68 18.75 -8.51 -12.97
CA THR A 68 18.85 -8.21 -14.41
C THR A 68 19.19 -6.74 -14.63
N LEU A 69 18.44 -5.81 -14.02
CA LEU A 69 18.72 -4.37 -14.09
C LEU A 69 20.11 -4.02 -13.55
N ALA A 70 20.53 -4.63 -12.43
CA ALA A 70 21.86 -4.43 -11.86
C ALA A 70 22.97 -4.95 -12.79
N SER A 71 22.73 -6.07 -13.48
CA SER A 71 23.67 -6.60 -14.47
C SER A 71 23.76 -5.70 -15.70
N LEU A 72 22.63 -5.14 -16.16
CA LEU A 72 22.61 -4.16 -17.25
C LEU A 72 23.45 -2.92 -16.91
N CYS A 73 23.40 -2.43 -15.67
CA CYS A 73 24.24 -1.31 -15.24
C CYS A 73 25.75 -1.56 -15.43
N LEU A 74 26.20 -2.82 -15.49
CA LEU A 74 27.62 -3.17 -15.67
C LEU A 74 28.02 -3.33 -17.15
N VAL A 75 27.07 -3.28 -18.09
CA VAL A 75 27.32 -3.52 -19.53
C VAL A 75 27.93 -2.29 -20.19
N SER A 76 27.35 -1.11 -19.99
CA SER A 76 27.83 0.14 -20.56
C SER A 76 27.24 1.34 -19.81
N LYS A 77 27.82 2.54 -20.00
CA LYS A 77 27.26 3.77 -19.43
C LYS A 77 25.81 4.01 -19.87
N ALA A 78 25.47 3.73 -21.14
CA ALA A 78 24.09 3.90 -21.63
C ALA A 78 23.10 2.97 -20.91
N TRP A 79 23.48 1.71 -20.66
CA TRP A 79 22.65 0.80 -19.86
C TRP A 79 22.57 1.20 -18.39
N GLN A 80 23.66 1.73 -17.83
CA GLN A 80 23.68 2.25 -16.47
C GLN A 80 22.69 3.39 -16.29
N GLU A 81 22.72 4.40 -17.17
CA GLU A 81 21.79 5.53 -17.14
C GLU A 81 20.33 5.07 -17.30
N ALA A 82 20.08 4.11 -18.19
CA ALA A 82 18.73 3.58 -18.43
C ALA A 82 18.20 2.70 -17.28
N ALA A 83 19.04 1.87 -16.66
CA ALA A 83 18.62 0.90 -15.65
C ALA A 83 18.58 1.46 -14.22
N LYS A 84 19.45 2.43 -13.88
CA LYS A 84 19.54 3.05 -12.55
C LYS A 84 18.19 3.59 -12.03
N PRO A 85 17.36 4.29 -12.83
CA PRO A 85 16.05 4.75 -12.37
C PRO A 85 15.13 3.64 -11.87
N TYR A 86 15.17 2.47 -12.51
CA TYR A 86 14.31 1.33 -12.17
C TYR A 86 14.84 0.55 -10.96
N LEU A 87 16.16 0.51 -10.74
CA LEU A 87 16.75 -0.08 -9.53
C LEU A 87 16.40 0.66 -8.25
N TRP A 88 16.25 1.98 -8.35
CA TRP A 88 15.90 2.87 -7.24
C TRP A 88 14.41 3.16 -7.13
N ARG A 89 13.59 2.77 -8.13
CA ARG A 89 12.15 3.08 -8.16
C ARG A 89 11.39 2.53 -6.95
N ARG A 90 11.79 1.35 -6.46
CA ARG A 90 11.20 0.70 -5.29
C ARG A 90 12.26 0.34 -4.26
N ILE A 91 12.04 0.81 -3.03
CA ILE A 91 12.94 0.59 -1.90
C ILE A 91 12.15 -0.06 -0.75
N GLU A 92 12.55 -1.28 -0.42
CA GLU A 92 12.07 -2.01 0.76
C GLU A 92 13.13 -1.99 1.85
N ILE A 93 12.81 -1.35 2.97
CA ILE A 93 13.71 -1.28 4.13
C ILE A 93 13.47 -2.51 5.00
N ARG A 94 14.41 -3.45 4.97
CA ARG A 94 14.30 -4.70 5.74
C ARG A 94 15.11 -4.69 7.04
N LEU A 95 16.27 -4.04 7.03
CA LEU A 95 17.22 -4.01 8.14
C LEU A 95 17.75 -2.60 8.42
N PRO A 96 18.25 -2.32 9.63
CA PRO A 96 18.87 -1.03 9.93
C PRO A 96 20.05 -0.66 9.05
N ARG A 97 20.85 -1.64 8.61
CA ARG A 97 21.96 -1.37 7.68
C ARG A 97 21.48 -0.91 6.32
N SER A 98 20.43 -1.53 5.77
CA SER A 98 19.84 -1.08 4.51
C SER A 98 19.23 0.31 4.65
N TRP A 99 18.63 0.63 5.80
CA TRP A 99 18.14 1.98 6.10
C TRP A 99 19.25 3.03 6.07
N LEU A 100 20.36 2.78 6.78
CA LEU A 100 21.49 3.70 6.81
C LEU A 100 22.13 3.89 5.42
N GLY A 101 22.27 2.81 4.64
CA GLY A 101 22.78 2.92 3.27
C GLY A 101 21.86 3.75 2.36
N VAL A 102 20.53 3.67 2.53
CA VAL A 102 19.60 4.54 1.78
C VAL A 102 19.75 6.01 2.20
N ILE A 103 19.93 6.30 3.49
CA ILE A 103 20.20 7.68 3.95
C ILE A 103 21.50 8.21 3.35
N GLU A 104 22.55 7.40 3.31
CA GLU A 104 23.84 7.79 2.75
C GLU A 104 23.73 8.12 1.26
N GLU A 105 23.14 7.21 0.48
CA GLU A 105 23.03 7.36 -0.98
C GLU A 105 22.06 8.49 -1.40
N VAL A 106 20.94 8.65 -0.69
CA VAL A 106 19.92 9.65 -1.03
C VAL A 106 20.20 10.99 -0.36
N GLY A 107 20.53 10.96 0.93
CA GLY A 107 20.69 12.15 1.78
C GLY A 107 22.12 12.70 1.83
N GLY A 108 23.15 11.92 1.45
CA GLY A 108 24.56 12.34 1.49
C GLY A 108 25.32 12.00 2.76
N GLY A 109 24.69 11.27 3.70
CA GLY A 109 25.31 10.93 4.97
C GLY A 109 25.24 12.04 6.04
N ASP A 110 25.55 11.66 7.28
CA ASP A 110 25.43 12.53 8.47
C ASP A 110 26.67 13.44 8.69
N ALA A 111 27.65 13.47 7.79
CA ALA A 111 28.94 14.14 8.02
C ALA A 111 28.94 15.66 7.75
N GLU A 112 29.63 16.43 8.59
CA GLU A 112 29.75 17.89 8.58
C GLU A 112 30.46 18.49 7.33
N GLY A 113 30.86 17.68 6.34
CA GLY A 113 31.57 18.13 5.12
C GLY A 113 30.69 18.42 3.89
N ASP A 114 29.41 18.06 3.94
CA ASP A 114 28.56 17.91 2.75
C ASP A 114 28.03 19.21 2.12
N ASN A 115 28.06 20.34 2.84
CA ASN A 115 27.62 21.62 2.28
C ASN A 115 28.59 22.10 1.19
N ALA A 116 29.89 21.91 1.40
CA ALA A 116 30.90 22.28 0.40
C ALA A 116 30.81 21.40 -0.87
N GLU A 117 30.57 20.10 -0.70
CA GLU A 117 30.41 19.17 -1.83
C GLU A 117 29.08 19.42 -2.58
N SER A 118 28.02 19.81 -1.86
CA SER A 118 26.74 20.23 -2.46
C SER A 118 26.88 21.52 -3.27
N ASP A 119 27.58 22.52 -2.73
CA ASP A 119 27.83 23.79 -3.41
C ASP A 119 28.74 23.62 -4.64
N GLU A 120 29.77 22.77 -4.54
CA GLU A 120 30.63 22.40 -5.67
C GLU A 120 29.85 21.63 -6.75
N LEU A 121 28.97 20.70 -6.37
CA LEU A 121 28.11 19.97 -7.30
C LEU A 121 27.15 20.91 -8.02
N VAL A 122 26.50 21.83 -7.29
CA VAL A 122 25.61 22.84 -7.88
C VAL A 122 26.38 23.75 -8.84
N SER A 123 27.56 24.24 -8.46
CA SER A 123 28.41 25.07 -9.33
C SER A 123 28.81 24.33 -10.61
N ARG A 124 29.25 23.07 -10.49
CA ARG A 124 29.58 22.20 -11.64
C ARG A 124 28.36 21.98 -12.54
N THR A 125 27.20 21.78 -11.93
CA THR A 125 25.92 21.59 -12.63
C THR A 125 25.54 22.82 -13.43
N VAL A 126 25.58 24.00 -12.82
CA VAL A 126 25.28 25.28 -13.48
C VAL A 126 26.21 25.49 -14.66
N LYS A 127 27.50 25.17 -14.50
CA LYS A 127 28.48 25.24 -15.60
C LYS A 127 28.13 24.28 -16.74
N GLN A 128 27.80 23.02 -16.43
CA GLN A 128 27.41 22.02 -17.44
C GLN A 128 26.13 22.43 -18.19
N ALA A 129 25.13 22.97 -17.46
CA ALA A 129 23.90 23.47 -18.05
C ALA A 129 24.16 24.65 -19.00
N ALA A 130 25.02 25.59 -18.61
CA ALA A 130 25.41 26.73 -19.44
C ALA A 130 26.16 26.30 -20.71
N GLU A 131 27.07 25.32 -20.59
CA GLU A 131 27.80 24.75 -21.73
C GLU A 131 26.87 23.99 -22.69
N ALA A 132 25.87 23.27 -22.17
CA ALA A 132 24.88 22.56 -22.98
C ALA A 132 23.92 23.54 -23.68
N ALA A 133 23.44 24.56 -22.96
CA ALA A 133 22.63 25.64 -23.51
C ALA A 133 23.35 26.40 -24.63
N ALA A 134 24.65 26.68 -24.46
CA ALA A 134 25.46 27.33 -25.50
C ALA A 134 25.56 26.48 -26.78
N LYS A 135 25.69 25.14 -26.64
CA LYS A 135 25.72 24.22 -27.78
C LYS A 135 24.37 24.12 -28.50
N ALA A 136 23.25 24.30 -27.79
CA ALA A 136 21.91 24.23 -28.35
C ALA A 136 21.44 25.56 -28.98
N GLY A 137 21.82 26.71 -28.40
CA GLY A 137 21.31 28.05 -28.77
C GLY A 137 22.32 29.00 -29.43
N GLY A 138 23.59 28.60 -29.62
CA GLY A 138 24.60 29.40 -30.35
C GLY A 138 25.13 30.65 -29.63
N ALA A 139 24.71 30.90 -28.38
CA ALA A 139 25.18 32.02 -27.56
C ALA A 139 26.45 31.66 -26.76
N CYS A 140 27.20 32.67 -26.29
CA CYS A 140 28.44 32.48 -25.52
C CYS A 140 28.15 31.83 -24.16
N ALA A 141 28.81 30.70 -23.85
CA ALA A 141 28.61 29.97 -22.59
C ALA A 141 28.82 30.83 -21.33
N ILE A 142 29.73 31.82 -21.39
CA ILE A 142 29.97 32.76 -20.28
C ILE A 142 28.73 33.63 -20.02
N GLN A 143 28.08 34.13 -21.06
CA GLN A 143 26.88 34.97 -20.93
C GLN A 143 25.68 34.18 -20.41
N ILE A 144 25.52 32.93 -20.85
CA ILE A 144 24.48 32.04 -20.33
C ILE A 144 24.77 31.70 -18.87
N HIS A 145 26.04 31.38 -18.54
CA HIS A 145 26.46 31.12 -17.17
C HIS A 145 26.21 32.32 -16.25
N GLU A 146 26.62 33.53 -16.64
CA GLU A 146 26.34 34.77 -15.91
C GLU A 146 24.83 35.04 -15.79
N SER A 147 24.04 34.75 -16.83
CA SER A 147 22.58 34.90 -16.77
C SER A 147 21.91 33.90 -15.82
N ILE A 148 22.34 32.64 -15.83
CA ILE A 148 21.86 31.60 -14.91
C ILE A 148 22.29 31.95 -13.48
N MET A 149 23.55 32.34 -13.27
CA MET A 149 24.08 32.76 -11.96
C MET A 149 23.38 34.02 -11.44
N ALA A 150 23.18 35.06 -12.24
CA ALA A 150 22.46 36.26 -11.82
C ALA A 150 20.99 35.98 -11.47
N LYS A 151 20.34 35.04 -12.16
CA LYS A 151 18.98 34.59 -11.81
C LYS A 151 18.97 33.71 -10.56
N LEU A 152 19.98 32.86 -10.36
CA LEU A 152 20.14 32.07 -9.13
C LEU A 152 20.45 32.97 -7.93
N GLU A 153 21.35 33.94 -8.11
CA GLU A 153 21.67 34.97 -7.12
C GLU A 153 20.43 35.79 -6.82
N GLY A 154 19.61 36.17 -7.80
CA GLY A 154 18.31 36.81 -7.53
C GLY A 154 17.34 35.95 -6.69
N VAL A 155 17.33 34.62 -6.90
CA VAL A 155 16.56 33.65 -6.12
C VAL A 155 17.15 33.44 -4.70
N VAL A 156 18.46 33.61 -4.54
CA VAL A 156 19.20 33.44 -3.27
C VAL A 156 19.27 34.76 -2.47
N GLU A 157 19.35 35.91 -3.10
CA GLU A 157 19.42 37.25 -2.51
C GLU A 157 18.05 37.73 -2.03
N GLN A 158 16.96 37.34 -2.70
CA GLN A 158 15.59 37.45 -2.15
C GLN A 158 15.43 36.69 -0.83
N ARG A 159 16.33 35.75 -0.53
CA ARG A 159 16.34 34.90 0.66
C ARG A 159 17.25 35.40 1.79
N ASN A 160 18.32 36.13 1.44
CA ASN A 160 19.35 36.60 2.39
C ASN A 160 19.09 38.00 2.97
N ALA A 161 18.01 38.68 2.59
CA ALA A 161 17.70 40.03 3.05
C ALA A 161 17.21 40.15 4.52
N ASP A 162 17.08 39.04 5.25
CA ASP A 162 16.64 39.03 6.67
C ASP A 162 17.77 38.92 7.70
N PHE A 163 19.04 38.97 7.28
CA PHE A 163 20.17 38.90 8.21
C PHE A 163 20.66 40.30 8.61
N VAL A 164 20.14 40.85 9.70
CA VAL A 164 20.77 42.00 10.39
C VAL A 164 21.72 41.48 11.47
N PRO A 165 23.03 41.80 11.44
CA PRO A 165 23.95 41.41 12.50
C PRO A 165 24.02 42.50 13.58
N ASN A 166 23.42 42.28 14.77
CA ASN A 166 23.99 42.58 16.10
C ASN A 166 22.93 42.66 17.21
N ALA A 167 23.16 41.95 18.33
CA ALA A 167 23.51 42.55 19.62
C ALA A 167 23.69 41.48 20.72
N GLY A 168 24.86 41.51 21.38
CA GLY A 168 25.10 41.24 22.81
C GLY A 168 24.61 39.93 23.45
N ILE A 169 25.56 39.09 23.87
CA ILE A 169 25.32 37.98 24.81
C ILE A 169 24.88 38.55 26.18
N PRO A 170 23.71 38.16 26.73
CA PRO A 170 23.31 38.57 28.07
C PRO A 170 24.18 37.96 29.16
N VAL A 171 24.51 38.76 30.18
CA VAL A 171 25.38 38.46 31.35
C VAL A 171 24.78 37.40 32.30
N GLU A 172 23.61 36.85 32.00
CA GLU A 172 22.89 35.88 32.85
C GLU A 172 23.34 34.42 32.68
N LEU A 173 24.23 34.14 31.71
CA LEU A 173 24.84 32.82 31.50
C LEU A 173 26.07 32.52 32.39
N LEU A 174 26.33 33.34 33.41
CA LEU A 174 27.39 33.11 34.39
C LEU A 174 26.85 32.38 35.64
N SER A 175 26.62 31.07 35.53
CA SER A 175 26.55 30.15 36.68
C SER A 175 26.95 28.70 36.28
N PRO A 176 27.70 27.93 37.11
CA PRO A 176 28.29 26.64 36.72
C PRO A 176 27.31 25.44 36.85
N PRO A 177 27.61 24.27 36.25
CA PRO A 177 26.60 23.37 35.70
C PRO A 177 26.19 22.22 36.63
N ALA A 178 24.97 21.73 36.45
CA ALA A 178 24.56 20.40 36.88
C ALA A 178 24.24 19.50 35.66
N SER A 179 25.20 18.62 35.37
CA SER A 179 25.07 17.28 34.77
C SER A 179 24.40 17.11 33.38
N ARG A 180 25.26 17.10 32.35
CA ARG A 180 25.21 16.33 31.08
C ARG A 180 23.86 16.23 30.35
N GLU A 181 23.63 17.22 29.49
CA GLU A 181 22.76 17.09 28.32
C GLU A 181 23.37 16.16 27.25
N PRO A 182 22.57 15.44 26.46
CA PRO A 182 23.04 14.84 25.21
C PRO A 182 23.46 15.96 24.24
N SER A 183 24.48 15.67 23.42
CA SER A 183 25.17 16.61 22.52
C SER A 183 24.26 17.68 21.88
N PRO A 184 24.67 18.96 21.83
CA PRO A 184 23.84 20.02 21.29
C PRO A 184 23.55 19.75 19.81
N GLY A 185 22.27 19.56 19.51
CA GLY A 185 21.77 19.41 18.15
C GLY A 185 22.15 20.64 17.33
N ARG A 186 23.04 20.45 16.36
CA ARG A 186 23.44 21.50 15.44
C ARG A 186 22.30 21.70 14.43
N LEU A 187 21.65 22.88 14.50
CA LEU A 187 20.64 23.33 13.55
C LEU A 187 21.24 23.32 12.13
N ARG A 188 20.87 22.33 11.32
CA ARG A 188 21.23 22.26 9.89
C ARG A 188 20.36 23.24 9.11
N ALA A 189 20.99 24.05 8.26
CA ALA A 189 20.33 24.96 7.34
C ALA A 189 19.31 24.20 6.49
N LYS A 190 18.03 24.48 6.72
CA LYS A 190 16.90 23.92 5.97
C LYS A 190 16.86 24.65 4.63
N SER A 191 17.13 23.94 3.54
CA SER A 191 17.11 24.49 2.18
C SER A 191 16.62 23.40 1.20
N PRO A 192 16.24 23.77 -0.04
CA PRO A 192 15.43 22.94 -0.93
C PRO A 192 16.08 21.60 -1.17
N GLY A 193 15.28 20.54 -1.35
CA GLY A 193 15.80 19.27 -1.85
C GLY A 193 16.64 19.54 -3.09
N ARG A 194 17.84 18.96 -3.15
CA ARG A 194 18.86 19.34 -4.16
C ARG A 194 18.33 19.26 -5.59
N TRP A 195 17.47 18.29 -5.84
CA TRP A 195 16.74 18.09 -7.10
C TRP A 195 15.96 19.33 -7.57
N ARG A 196 15.44 20.18 -6.66
CA ARG A 196 14.69 21.39 -7.00
C ARG A 196 15.62 22.46 -7.57
N ILE A 197 16.82 22.61 -6.99
CA ILE A 197 17.85 23.52 -7.51
C ILE A 197 18.27 23.07 -8.93
N LEU A 198 18.54 21.78 -9.11
CA LEU A 198 18.92 21.23 -10.42
C LEU A 198 17.83 21.43 -11.48
N ARG A 199 16.56 21.27 -11.10
CA ARG A 199 15.41 21.57 -11.97
C ARG A 199 15.36 23.06 -12.32
N THR A 200 15.49 23.96 -11.35
CA THR A 200 15.51 25.40 -11.61
C THR A 200 16.65 25.78 -12.56
N VAL A 201 17.84 25.23 -12.36
CA VAL A 201 19.00 25.45 -13.26
C VAL A 201 18.69 24.97 -14.67
N HIS A 202 18.09 23.79 -14.81
CA HIS A 202 17.67 23.25 -16.11
C HIS A 202 16.64 24.15 -16.80
N ASP A 203 15.55 24.51 -16.11
CA ASP A 203 14.47 25.32 -16.69
C ASP A 203 14.98 26.71 -17.11
N LEU A 204 15.89 27.29 -16.33
CA LEU A 204 16.57 28.54 -16.68
C LEU A 204 17.49 28.38 -17.89
N ALA A 205 18.20 27.26 -18.00
CA ALA A 205 19.08 26.97 -19.13
C ALA A 205 18.28 26.74 -20.42
N GLU A 206 17.19 25.99 -20.38
CA GLU A 206 16.26 25.84 -21.51
C GLU A 206 15.67 27.17 -21.95
N SER A 207 15.21 27.97 -20.99
CA SER A 207 14.67 29.31 -21.26
C SER A 207 15.72 30.24 -21.90
N ALA A 208 16.98 30.15 -21.48
CA ALA A 208 18.07 30.93 -22.05
C ALA A 208 18.51 30.43 -23.44
N ALA A 209 18.47 29.11 -23.69
CA ALA A 209 18.85 28.51 -24.96
C ALA A 209 17.76 28.60 -26.04
N GLY A 210 16.49 28.70 -25.65
CA GLY A 210 15.35 28.61 -26.57
C GLY A 210 15.17 27.23 -27.20
N ALA A 211 15.81 26.20 -26.64
CA ALA A 211 15.82 24.82 -27.11
C ALA A 211 15.98 23.87 -25.91
N TYR A 212 15.68 22.58 -26.12
CA TYR A 212 15.86 21.56 -25.09
C TYR A 212 17.32 21.47 -24.64
N VAL A 213 17.57 21.57 -23.35
CA VAL A 213 18.89 21.44 -22.72
C VAL A 213 18.86 20.18 -21.88
N PRO A 214 19.78 19.22 -22.06
CA PRO A 214 19.80 18.02 -21.23
C PRO A 214 19.82 18.36 -19.73
N THR A 215 18.98 17.66 -18.96
CA THR A 215 18.94 17.81 -17.51
C THR A 215 20.31 17.51 -16.90
N PRO A 216 20.83 18.39 -16.04
CA PRO A 216 22.12 18.16 -15.41
C PRO A 216 22.20 16.86 -14.62
N ASP A 217 23.40 16.30 -14.52
CA ASP A 217 23.64 15.01 -13.86
C ASP A 217 23.51 15.13 -12.34
N ASP A 218 22.39 14.65 -11.80
CA ASP A 218 22.23 14.38 -10.37
C ASP A 218 22.67 12.93 -10.07
N PRO A 219 23.80 12.73 -9.37
CA PRO A 219 24.25 11.39 -9.02
C PRO A 219 23.32 10.73 -8.00
N ARG A 220 22.55 11.48 -7.21
CA ARG A 220 21.75 10.95 -6.12
C ARG A 220 20.45 10.32 -6.63
N PRO A 221 20.03 9.17 -6.09
CA PRO A 221 18.92 8.41 -6.64
C PRO A 221 17.54 8.85 -6.12
N GLY A 222 17.45 9.80 -5.18
CA GLY A 222 16.20 10.17 -4.50
C GLY A 222 15.04 10.49 -5.46
N ARG A 223 15.32 11.21 -6.56
CA ARG A 223 14.35 11.54 -7.60
C ARG A 223 13.74 10.33 -8.32
N PHE A 224 14.38 9.16 -8.28
CA PHE A 224 13.86 7.96 -8.93
C PHE A 224 12.89 7.18 -8.04
N ILE A 225 12.95 7.39 -6.73
CA ILE A 225 12.19 6.62 -5.74
C ILE A 225 10.71 7.00 -5.83
N GLN A 226 9.87 5.97 -6.00
CA GLN A 226 8.40 6.09 -6.07
C GLN A 226 7.71 5.31 -4.95
N HIS A 227 8.36 4.26 -4.45
CA HIS A 227 7.84 3.39 -3.42
C HIS A 227 8.86 3.24 -2.28
N LEU A 228 8.45 3.57 -1.06
CA LEU A 228 9.23 3.34 0.17
C LEU A 228 8.40 2.50 1.13
N ASP A 229 8.90 1.33 1.51
CA ASP A 229 8.15 0.35 2.31
C ASP A 229 8.98 -0.20 3.49
N PHE A 230 8.39 -0.21 4.67
CA PHE A 230 8.93 -0.77 5.92
C PHE A 230 8.23 -2.07 6.35
N SER A 231 7.44 -2.71 5.47
CA SER A 231 6.69 -3.94 5.76
C SER A 231 7.58 -5.11 6.22
N HIS A 232 8.87 -5.15 5.91
CA HIS A 232 9.80 -6.17 6.44
C HIS A 232 10.75 -5.63 7.51
N PHE A 233 10.65 -4.35 7.89
CA PHE A 233 11.57 -3.75 8.83
C PHE A 233 11.34 -4.27 10.25
N ARG A 234 12.36 -4.91 10.83
CA ARG A 234 12.35 -5.34 12.24
C ARG A 234 13.69 -5.06 12.89
N THR A 235 13.66 -4.70 14.17
CA THR A 235 14.86 -4.54 15.02
C THR A 235 15.03 -5.70 16.00
N ILE A 236 14.07 -6.64 16.04
CA ILE A 236 14.11 -7.85 16.88
C ILE A 236 15.27 -8.74 16.45
N GLY A 237 16.03 -9.26 17.42
CA GLY A 237 17.17 -10.16 17.20
C GLY A 237 18.54 -9.48 17.25
N MET A 238 18.59 -8.14 17.36
CA MET A 238 19.84 -7.37 17.41
C MET A 238 20.51 -7.30 18.80
N ARG A 239 19.99 -8.05 19.80
CA ARG A 239 20.50 -8.09 21.19
C ARG A 239 20.65 -6.70 21.85
N ARG A 240 19.76 -5.76 21.51
CA ARG A 240 19.75 -4.41 22.10
C ARG A 240 18.93 -4.41 23.38
N SER A 241 19.32 -3.63 24.38
CA SER A 241 18.47 -3.40 25.55
C SER A 241 17.25 -2.55 25.16
N VAL A 242 16.17 -2.63 25.94
CA VAL A 242 14.97 -1.79 25.74
C VAL A 242 15.35 -0.29 25.77
N GLY A 243 16.21 0.11 26.71
CA GLY A 243 16.70 1.50 26.81
C GLY A 243 17.51 1.94 25.59
N GLU A 244 18.35 1.07 25.05
CA GLU A 244 19.14 1.35 23.84
C GLU A 244 18.25 1.43 22.58
N GLY A 245 17.22 0.58 22.50
CA GLY A 245 16.21 0.64 21.44
C GLY A 245 15.37 1.92 21.46
N VAL A 246 15.14 2.50 22.64
CA VAL A 246 14.42 3.76 22.82
C VAL A 246 15.33 4.97 22.56
N ASN A 247 16.55 4.97 23.11
CA ASN A 247 17.45 6.13 23.08
C ASN A 247 18.34 6.20 21.81
N SER A 248 18.42 5.13 21.03
CA SER A 248 19.27 5.07 19.84
C SER A 248 18.54 4.35 18.69
N ARG A 249 17.41 4.93 18.28
CA ARG A 249 16.63 4.42 17.14
C ARG A 249 17.38 4.62 15.83
N PHE A 250 17.32 3.63 14.96
CA PHE A 250 17.88 3.74 13.61
C PHE A 250 17.03 4.65 12.74
N VAL A 251 15.71 4.42 12.77
CA VAL A 251 14.70 5.21 12.09
C VAL A 251 14.19 6.26 13.08
N THR A 252 14.46 7.54 12.78
CA THR A 252 14.04 8.70 13.57
C THR A 252 13.23 9.64 12.69
N GLY A 253 12.35 10.46 13.29
CA GLY A 253 11.54 11.42 12.55
C GLY A 253 12.36 12.32 11.65
N ASP A 254 13.42 12.93 12.17
CA ASP A 254 14.28 13.85 11.42
C ASP A 254 14.95 13.19 10.20
N ARG A 255 15.37 11.92 10.35
CA ARG A 255 15.98 11.16 9.25
C ARG A 255 14.95 10.81 8.17
N VAL A 256 13.75 10.38 8.57
CA VAL A 256 12.67 10.11 7.62
C VAL A 256 12.25 11.40 6.92
N GLU A 257 12.03 12.49 7.65
CA GLU A 257 11.66 13.79 7.08
C GLU A 257 12.71 14.27 6.07
N SER A 258 13.99 14.28 6.45
CA SER A 258 15.09 14.70 5.57
C SER A 258 15.17 13.83 4.31
N LEU A 259 14.98 12.51 4.45
CA LEU A 259 14.97 11.59 3.33
C LEU A 259 13.79 11.86 2.38
N LEU A 260 12.59 12.11 2.91
CA LEU A 260 11.40 12.42 2.11
C LEU A 260 11.56 13.70 1.29
N LYS A 261 12.30 14.70 1.80
CA LYS A 261 12.57 15.95 1.08
C LYS A 261 13.37 15.74 -0.21
N GLU A 262 14.11 14.63 -0.32
CA GLU A 262 14.87 14.21 -1.51
C GLU A 262 14.10 13.25 -2.44
N MET A 263 12.84 12.94 -2.13
CA MET A 263 12.01 11.99 -2.91
C MET A 263 10.78 12.67 -3.56
N PRO A 264 10.98 13.58 -4.54
CA PRO A 264 9.87 14.31 -5.15
C PRO A 264 8.86 13.42 -5.87
N ASN A 265 9.26 12.22 -6.29
CA ASN A 265 8.43 11.31 -7.06
C ASN A 265 7.81 10.19 -6.21
N LEU A 266 7.97 10.22 -4.88
CA LEU A 266 7.33 9.26 -3.99
C LEU A 266 5.81 9.31 -4.19
N VAL A 267 5.17 8.15 -4.28
CA VAL A 267 3.71 8.01 -4.43
C VAL A 267 3.13 6.96 -3.49
N THR A 268 3.93 6.06 -2.92
CA THR A 268 3.47 5.10 -1.91
C THR A 268 4.41 5.07 -0.70
N PHE A 269 3.82 4.96 0.48
CA PHE A 269 4.58 4.83 1.73
C PHE A 269 3.96 3.75 2.64
N GLY A 270 4.76 2.74 3.01
CA GLY A 270 4.36 1.67 3.93
C GLY A 270 5.07 1.79 5.27
N ALA A 271 4.32 1.97 6.35
CA ALA A 271 4.81 1.98 7.73
C ALA A 271 4.39 0.72 8.50
N THR A 272 5.03 0.47 9.63
CA THR A 272 4.70 -0.62 10.54
C THR A 272 4.84 -0.16 11.99
N GLU A 273 4.33 -0.96 12.93
CA GLU A 273 4.49 -0.76 14.37
C GLU A 273 5.97 -0.69 14.83
N TYR A 274 6.92 -1.14 14.00
CA TYR A 274 8.35 -1.11 14.32
C TYR A 274 9.02 0.24 14.03
N MET A 275 8.37 1.09 13.23
CA MET A 275 8.90 2.41 12.86
C MET A 275 7.93 3.56 13.16
N ASP A 276 6.74 3.26 13.69
CA ASP A 276 5.69 4.24 13.98
C ASP A 276 6.13 5.39 14.90
N GLY A 277 7.11 5.15 15.77
CA GLY A 277 7.73 6.17 16.61
C GLY A 277 8.57 7.21 15.84
N ALA A 278 8.77 7.05 14.53
CA ALA A 278 9.37 8.02 13.64
C ALA A 278 8.33 8.80 12.81
N LEU A 279 7.03 8.45 12.89
CA LEU A 279 5.94 9.18 12.21
C LEU A 279 5.59 10.45 12.99
N THR A 280 6.52 11.41 13.02
CA THR A 280 6.34 12.73 13.65
C THR A 280 5.46 13.62 12.77
N LEU A 281 5.03 14.77 13.32
CA LEU A 281 4.24 15.75 12.58
C LEU A 281 4.94 16.20 11.28
N GLY A 282 6.26 16.41 11.34
CA GLY A 282 7.06 16.76 10.16
C GLY A 282 7.00 15.70 9.06
N VAL A 283 7.14 14.42 9.44
CA VAL A 283 7.01 13.28 8.51
C VAL A 283 5.61 13.20 7.91
N LEU A 284 4.55 13.30 8.72
CA LEU A 284 3.17 13.27 8.21
C LEU A 284 2.86 14.45 7.30
N THR A 285 3.38 15.64 7.63
CA THR A 285 3.25 16.85 6.80
C THR A 285 3.96 16.67 5.46
N GLU A 286 5.19 16.16 5.47
CA GLU A 286 5.95 15.84 4.25
C GLU A 286 5.31 14.74 3.42
N LEU A 287 4.57 13.80 4.03
CA LEU A 287 3.90 12.76 3.28
C LEU A 287 2.56 13.22 2.69
N LEU A 288 1.73 13.90 3.49
CA LEU A 288 0.33 14.13 3.18
C LEU A 288 0.09 15.42 2.39
N LEU A 289 0.95 16.44 2.53
CA LEU A 289 0.77 17.72 1.83
C LEU A 289 1.52 17.82 0.49
N ARG A 290 2.20 16.75 0.03
CA ARG A 290 2.88 16.77 -1.28
C ARG A 290 1.90 16.94 -2.44
N GLY A 291 2.35 17.61 -3.49
CA GLY A 291 1.58 17.91 -4.69
C GLY A 291 0.45 18.92 -4.50
N ARG A 292 0.31 19.49 -3.29
CA ARG A 292 -0.70 20.51 -3.01
C ARG A 292 -0.17 21.87 -3.45
N ARG A 293 -0.86 22.50 -4.40
CA ARG A 293 -0.65 23.92 -4.72
C ARG A 293 -1.56 24.74 -3.81
N LEU A 294 -0.97 25.54 -2.93
CA LEU A 294 -1.73 26.55 -2.18
C LEU A 294 -2.33 27.52 -3.21
N THR A 295 -3.66 27.58 -3.29
CA THR A 295 -4.31 28.64 -4.05
C THR A 295 -3.93 29.94 -3.36
N THR A 296 -3.34 30.88 -4.08
CA THR A 296 -3.00 32.23 -3.60
C THR A 296 -4.27 32.98 -3.18
N ARG A 297 -4.85 32.65 -2.02
CA ARG A 297 -5.90 33.44 -1.39
C ARG A 297 -5.26 34.26 -0.29
N SER A 298 -5.28 35.57 -0.52
CA SER A 298 -4.95 36.63 0.44
C SER A 298 -3.45 36.89 0.66
N ARG A 299 -2.82 37.57 -0.31
CA ARG A 299 -1.77 38.58 -0.03
C ARG A 299 -2.38 39.77 0.74
N GLY A 300 -3.02 39.48 1.88
CA GLY A 300 -3.56 40.48 2.79
C GLY A 300 -2.48 40.86 3.79
N ARG A 301 -1.70 41.89 3.45
CA ARG A 301 -0.91 42.73 4.38
C ARG A 301 -0.18 41.95 5.49
N ALA A 302 0.85 41.19 5.13
CA ALA A 302 1.81 40.69 6.11
C ALA A 302 2.65 41.86 6.66
N LEU A 303 2.70 41.99 7.99
CA LEU A 303 3.69 42.81 8.69
C LEU A 303 5.08 42.22 8.43
N PRO A 304 6.12 43.06 8.19
CA PRO A 304 7.46 42.57 7.94
C PRO A 304 8.05 42.01 9.24
N GLY A 305 8.35 40.70 9.28
CA GLY A 305 9.12 40.12 10.39
C GLY A 305 8.92 38.63 10.71
N PHE A 306 7.95 37.91 10.13
CA PHE A 306 7.65 36.52 10.54
C PHE A 306 7.16 35.58 9.43
N VAL A 307 7.74 35.56 8.23
CA VAL A 307 7.45 34.48 7.26
C VAL A 307 8.60 34.35 6.28
N ASN A 308 9.27 33.18 6.19
CA ASN A 308 10.07 32.78 5.01
C ASN A 308 10.31 31.24 4.94
N ASP A 309 10.41 30.50 6.06
CA ASP A 309 10.66 29.04 6.02
C ASP A 309 9.44 28.18 5.61
N VAL A 310 8.23 28.58 6.01
CA VAL A 310 6.99 27.81 5.78
C VAL A 310 6.57 27.87 4.30
N ASP A 311 6.86 28.99 3.65
CA ASP A 311 6.54 29.22 2.24
C ASP A 311 7.46 28.36 1.34
N ASP A 312 8.76 28.33 1.61
CA ASP A 312 9.75 27.54 0.86
C ASP A 312 9.45 26.02 0.86
N ASP A 313 9.13 25.47 2.04
CA ASP A 313 8.84 24.05 2.20
C ASP A 313 7.49 23.69 1.55
N SER A 314 6.53 24.62 1.56
CA SER A 314 5.22 24.44 0.93
C SER A 314 5.31 24.47 -0.59
N GLU A 315 6.08 25.39 -1.16
CA GLU A 315 6.34 25.40 -2.60
C GLU A 315 7.09 24.15 -3.06
N ARG A 316 8.09 23.69 -2.30
CA ARG A 316 8.82 22.44 -2.63
C ARG A 316 7.86 21.25 -2.65
N ARG A 317 6.97 21.14 -1.66
CA ARG A 317 5.95 20.09 -1.63
C ARG A 317 5.00 20.20 -2.83
N ALA A 318 4.67 21.41 -3.29
CA ALA A 318 3.83 21.61 -4.48
C ALA A 318 4.46 21.07 -5.77
N ASP A 319 5.79 21.02 -5.85
CA ASP A 319 6.57 20.45 -6.95
C ASP A 319 6.73 18.92 -6.89
N CYS A 320 6.32 18.30 -5.78
CA CYS A 320 6.35 16.85 -5.57
C CYS A 320 5.09 16.17 -6.13
N LYS A 321 5.19 14.88 -6.47
CA LYS A 321 4.01 14.06 -6.77
C LYS A 321 3.19 13.83 -5.50
N PRO A 322 1.85 13.93 -5.60
CA PRO A 322 0.98 13.68 -4.46
C PRO A 322 0.98 12.20 -4.09
N LEU A 323 0.85 11.92 -2.79
CA LEU A 323 0.82 10.54 -2.27
C LEU A 323 -0.46 9.84 -2.71
N GLN A 324 -0.34 8.64 -3.27
CA GLN A 324 -1.46 7.83 -3.76
C GLN A 324 -1.88 6.74 -2.78
N ALA A 325 -0.91 6.15 -2.08
CA ALA A 325 -1.17 5.10 -1.10
C ALA A 325 -0.35 5.31 0.18
N ILE A 326 -0.99 5.09 1.33
CA ILE A 326 -0.31 5.02 2.62
C ILE A 326 -0.84 3.84 3.41
N ASP A 327 0.07 3.05 3.98
CA ASP A 327 -0.26 1.97 4.89
C ASP A 327 0.33 2.28 6.28
N LEU A 328 -0.55 2.42 7.27
CA LEU A 328 -0.24 2.70 8.66
C LEU A 328 -0.59 1.49 9.55
N CYS A 329 -0.63 0.29 8.97
CA CYS A 329 -0.98 -0.94 9.65
C CYS A 329 -0.19 -1.11 10.96
N GLY A 330 -0.92 -1.28 12.07
CA GLY A 330 -0.37 -1.51 13.39
C GLY A 330 0.26 -0.30 14.07
N CYS A 331 0.29 0.89 13.45
CA CYS A 331 0.86 2.08 14.07
C CYS A 331 0.00 2.52 15.28
N VAL A 332 0.58 2.47 16.48
CA VAL A 332 -0.13 2.73 17.74
C VAL A 332 0.65 3.58 18.73
N SER A 333 1.91 3.93 18.44
CA SER A 333 2.76 4.70 19.34
C SER A 333 2.17 6.08 19.67
N ALA A 334 2.47 6.57 20.87
CA ALA A 334 2.05 7.90 21.30
C ALA A 334 2.59 9.04 20.40
N VAL A 335 3.78 8.85 19.81
CA VAL A 335 4.37 9.81 18.86
C VAL A 335 3.49 9.92 17.61
N PHE A 336 3.16 8.79 17.00
CA PHE A 336 2.29 8.75 15.82
C PHE A 336 0.90 9.30 16.12
N VAL A 337 0.27 8.86 17.21
CA VAL A 337 -1.10 9.31 17.57
C VAL A 337 -1.14 10.82 17.79
N ARG A 338 -0.17 11.38 18.52
CA ARG A 338 -0.06 12.83 18.71
C ARG A 338 0.21 13.57 17.40
N ALA A 339 1.13 13.07 16.59
CA ALA A 339 1.46 13.67 15.30
C ALA A 339 0.26 13.70 14.35
N LEU A 340 -0.54 12.63 14.30
CA LEU A 340 -1.76 12.58 13.50
C LEU A 340 -2.83 13.52 14.05
N ALA A 341 -2.99 13.60 15.38
CA ALA A 341 -3.90 14.55 16.02
C ALA A 341 -3.55 16.00 15.65
N ASP A 342 -2.27 16.36 15.82
CA ASP A 342 -1.74 17.68 15.51
C ASP A 342 -1.90 17.99 14.02
N PHE A 343 -1.63 17.02 13.13
CA PHE A 343 -1.83 17.17 11.70
C PHE A 343 -3.29 17.45 11.34
N VAL A 344 -4.23 16.66 11.88
CA VAL A 344 -5.67 16.82 11.66
C VAL A 344 -6.14 18.20 12.14
N ALA A 345 -5.74 18.59 13.35
CA ALA A 345 -6.10 19.88 13.94
C ALA A 345 -5.57 21.07 13.13
N GLN A 346 -4.32 20.98 12.65
CA GLN A 346 -3.67 22.08 11.92
C GLN A 346 -4.10 22.19 10.46
N ASN A 347 -4.40 21.06 9.80
CA ASN A 347 -4.53 21.02 8.34
C ASN A 347 -5.92 20.65 7.84
N LEU A 348 -6.73 19.92 8.62
CA LEU A 348 -8.01 19.38 8.15
C LEU A 348 -9.19 20.08 8.80
N LEU A 349 -9.10 20.33 10.11
CA LEU A 349 -10.11 21.06 10.86
C LEU A 349 -9.88 22.58 10.73
N LYS A 350 -10.97 23.36 10.65
CA LYS A 350 -10.89 24.82 10.79
C LYS A 350 -10.65 25.12 12.28
N GLY A 351 -9.68 25.98 12.58
CA GLY A 351 -9.55 26.49 13.95
C GLY A 351 -10.77 27.33 14.27
N ASP A 352 -11.53 26.96 15.29
CA ASP A 352 -12.46 27.90 15.91
C ASP A 352 -11.61 29.08 16.39
N GLY A 353 -11.86 30.27 15.84
CA GLY A 353 -11.09 31.49 16.14
C GLY A 353 -11.20 31.98 17.59
N THR A 354 -11.55 31.11 18.54
CA THR A 354 -11.47 31.35 19.98
C THR A 354 -10.12 30.85 20.48
N SER A 355 -9.13 31.74 20.50
CA SER A 355 -8.08 31.62 21.52
C SER A 355 -8.75 31.64 22.89
N PRO A 356 -8.44 30.72 23.80
CA PRO A 356 -8.72 30.92 25.20
C PRO A 356 -7.65 31.89 25.69
N ASP A 357 -7.94 33.19 25.61
CA ASP A 357 -7.48 34.25 26.50
C ASP A 357 -7.55 35.62 25.81
N GLU A 358 -8.06 36.57 26.58
CA GLU A 358 -8.12 38.03 26.39
C GLU A 358 -9.36 38.66 25.71
N GLU A 359 -10.06 39.43 26.56
CA GLU A 359 -11.07 40.47 26.27
C GLU A 359 -12.56 40.08 26.25
N ASP A 360 -12.99 39.54 27.39
CA ASP A 360 -14.27 39.91 27.99
C ASP A 360 -14.21 41.37 28.53
N ALA A 361 -14.14 42.36 27.63
CA ALA A 361 -14.11 43.78 28.04
C ALA A 361 -14.48 44.76 26.92
N ARG A 362 -15.70 44.65 26.35
CA ARG A 362 -16.55 45.80 25.94
C ARG A 362 -17.76 45.31 25.15
N GLY A 363 -18.94 45.45 25.77
CA GLY A 363 -20.21 45.18 25.11
C GLY A 363 -20.35 45.93 23.79
N ARG A 364 -20.50 45.19 22.70
CA ARG A 364 -21.10 45.69 21.46
C ARG A 364 -21.85 44.57 20.75
N VAL A 365 -23.17 44.63 20.88
CA VAL A 365 -24.13 43.86 20.08
C VAL A 365 -23.89 44.21 18.61
N GLY A 366 -23.41 43.24 17.82
CA GLY A 366 -23.11 43.40 16.40
C GLY A 366 -23.62 42.22 15.59
N ARG A 367 -24.75 42.44 14.91
CA ARG A 367 -25.37 41.65 13.83
C ARG A 367 -24.62 40.38 13.38
N HIS A 368 -25.23 39.23 13.65
CA HIS A 368 -25.00 38.01 12.87
C HIS A 368 -25.42 38.28 11.42
N GLY A 369 -24.44 38.33 10.50
CA GLY A 369 -24.70 38.21 9.07
C GLY A 369 -25.14 36.77 8.73
N PRO A 370 -25.77 36.54 7.57
CA PRO A 370 -26.23 35.23 7.18
C PRO A 370 -25.02 34.30 7.05
N ARG A 371 -25.09 33.14 7.71
CA ARG A 371 -24.15 32.03 7.52
C ARG A 371 -24.27 31.59 6.06
N ASP A 372 -23.20 31.75 5.28
CA ASP A 372 -23.09 31.07 4.00
C ASP A 372 -23.05 29.56 4.28
N GLU A 373 -24.08 28.84 3.87
CA GLU A 373 -24.26 27.39 4.05
C GLU A 373 -23.36 26.52 3.14
N ASP A 374 -22.36 27.12 2.49
CA ASP A 374 -21.48 26.45 1.50
C ASP A 374 -20.09 26.05 2.03
N ASP A 375 -19.84 26.13 3.35
CA ASP A 375 -18.45 26.23 3.88
C ASP A 375 -17.99 25.06 4.80
N GLU A 376 -18.48 23.84 4.55
CA GLU A 376 -18.10 22.58 5.25
C GLU A 376 -16.85 21.87 4.68
N THR A 377 -16.13 22.45 3.71
CA THR A 377 -14.95 21.79 3.15
C THR A 377 -13.73 21.84 4.10
N PRO A 378 -13.06 20.69 4.39
CA PRO A 378 -11.74 20.63 5.01
C PRO A 378 -10.76 21.68 4.49
N VAL A 379 -9.96 22.27 5.40
CA VAL A 379 -8.94 23.29 5.05
C VAL A 379 -7.93 22.74 4.05
N ALA A 380 -7.67 21.43 4.10
CA ALA A 380 -6.88 20.69 3.12
C ALA A 380 -7.59 19.41 2.67
N MET A 381 -7.66 19.21 1.36
CA MET A 381 -8.09 17.96 0.74
C MET A 381 -6.89 17.19 0.21
N LEU A 382 -6.80 15.90 0.55
CA LEU A 382 -5.73 14.98 0.17
C LEU A 382 -6.07 14.30 -1.16
N TYR A 383 -6.23 15.08 -2.24
CA TYR A 383 -6.69 14.60 -3.56
C TYR A 383 -5.80 13.54 -4.23
N GLY A 384 -4.56 13.40 -3.77
CA GLY A 384 -3.68 12.32 -4.22
C GLY A 384 -4.10 10.96 -3.71
N LEU A 385 -4.61 10.90 -2.47
CA LEU A 385 -4.72 9.66 -1.72
C LEU A 385 -5.94 8.87 -2.20
N GLN A 386 -5.66 7.67 -2.71
CA GLN A 386 -6.66 6.75 -3.25
C GLN A 386 -6.76 5.47 -2.43
N ARG A 387 -5.71 5.12 -1.68
CA ARG A 387 -5.61 3.86 -0.95
C ARG A 387 -5.07 4.11 0.45
N LEU A 388 -5.84 3.71 1.45
CA LEU A 388 -5.55 4.00 2.85
C LEU A 388 -5.67 2.72 3.69
N GLY A 389 -4.54 2.30 4.26
CA GLY A 389 -4.46 1.20 5.22
C GLY A 389 -4.35 1.73 6.65
N MET A 390 -5.32 1.43 7.50
CA MET A 390 -5.33 1.79 8.93
C MET A 390 -5.59 0.59 9.84
N ARG A 391 -5.36 -0.63 9.33
CA ARG A 391 -5.60 -1.85 10.10
C ARG A 391 -4.91 -1.78 11.47
N GLY A 392 -5.65 -2.07 12.53
CA GLY A 392 -5.11 -2.18 13.89
C GLY A 392 -4.63 -0.86 14.50
N VAL A 393 -4.95 0.28 13.89
CA VAL A 393 -4.70 1.62 14.45
C VAL A 393 -5.73 1.92 15.56
N THR A 394 -5.65 1.13 16.63
CA THR A 394 -6.63 1.08 17.72
C THR A 394 -6.56 2.29 18.66
N SER A 395 -5.43 2.99 18.74
CA SER A 395 -5.21 4.10 19.67
C SER A 395 -5.65 5.45 19.12
N VAL A 396 -5.99 5.56 17.82
CA VAL A 396 -6.53 6.79 17.23
C VAL A 396 -8.05 6.86 17.48
N PRO A 397 -8.54 7.90 18.18
CA PRO A 397 -9.97 8.10 18.43
C PRO A 397 -10.73 8.55 17.17
N PRO A 398 -12.07 8.36 17.14
CA PRO A 398 -12.94 8.82 16.05
C PRO A 398 -12.79 10.30 15.70
N THR A 399 -12.55 11.16 16.69
CA THR A 399 -12.36 12.61 16.52
C THR A 399 -11.16 12.97 15.64
N ILE A 400 -10.20 12.05 15.47
CA ILE A 400 -9.04 12.19 14.60
C ILE A 400 -9.24 11.34 13.33
N LEU A 401 -9.72 10.10 13.49
CA LEU A 401 -9.88 9.16 12.39
C LEU A 401 -10.90 9.66 11.33
N THR A 402 -12.06 10.12 11.77
CA THR A 402 -13.14 10.57 10.87
C THR A 402 -12.70 11.71 9.96
N PRO A 403 -12.21 12.86 10.47
CA PRO A 403 -11.78 13.96 9.58
C PRO A 403 -10.59 13.56 8.69
N PHE A 404 -9.70 12.69 9.17
CA PHE A 404 -8.59 12.20 8.35
C PHE A 404 -9.07 11.39 7.13
N VAL A 405 -10.00 10.46 7.32
CA VAL A 405 -10.57 9.65 6.23
C VAL A 405 -11.38 10.54 5.28
N LEU A 406 -12.20 11.45 5.79
CA LEU A 406 -13.04 12.34 4.97
C LEU A 406 -12.24 13.36 4.16
N ALA A 407 -11.01 13.70 4.58
CA ALA A 407 -10.10 14.52 3.79
C ALA A 407 -9.56 13.83 2.52
N CYS A 408 -9.90 12.57 2.27
CA CYS A 408 -9.43 11.78 1.13
C CYS A 408 -10.57 11.53 0.11
N PRO A 409 -10.89 12.50 -0.77
CA PRO A 409 -12.09 12.45 -1.62
C PRO A 409 -11.99 11.43 -2.77
N ARG A 410 -10.84 10.79 -3.01
CA ARG A 410 -10.63 9.86 -4.13
C ARG A 410 -10.36 8.42 -3.66
N LEU A 411 -10.78 8.08 -2.45
CA LEU A 411 -10.59 6.73 -1.91
C LEU A 411 -11.28 5.69 -2.79
N THR A 412 -10.51 4.62 -3.06
CA THR A 412 -10.90 3.41 -3.77
C THR A 412 -10.67 2.16 -2.92
N HIS A 413 -9.66 2.19 -2.05
CA HIS A 413 -9.29 1.10 -1.15
C HIS A 413 -9.20 1.65 0.27
N LEU A 414 -9.99 1.09 1.17
CA LEU A 414 -10.08 1.57 2.54
C LEU A 414 -10.08 0.38 3.53
N ASP A 415 -9.01 0.26 4.30
CA ASP A 415 -8.90 -0.72 5.38
C ASP A 415 -8.97 -0.01 6.74
N LEU A 416 -10.12 -0.14 7.41
CA LEU A 416 -10.35 0.35 8.76
C LEU A 416 -10.40 -0.79 9.78
N SER A 417 -10.00 -2.00 9.41
CA SER A 417 -10.17 -3.18 10.26
C SER A 417 -9.46 -3.04 11.59
N GLY A 418 -10.14 -3.38 12.69
CA GLY A 418 -9.60 -3.23 14.04
C GLY A 418 -9.31 -1.77 14.44
N THR A 419 -9.93 -0.78 13.80
CA THR A 419 -9.92 0.62 14.28
C THR A 419 -11.14 0.90 15.16
N ARG A 420 -11.23 2.14 15.67
CA ARG A 420 -12.39 2.65 16.40
C ARG A 420 -13.40 3.38 15.50
N CYS A 421 -13.46 3.10 14.19
CA CYS A 421 -14.43 3.75 13.32
C CYS A 421 -15.87 3.52 13.83
N GLY A 422 -16.66 4.59 13.87
CA GLY A 422 -18.06 4.56 14.31
C GLY A 422 -19.03 4.84 13.18
N PRO A 423 -20.35 4.75 13.44
CA PRO A 423 -21.40 5.04 12.47
C PRO A 423 -21.25 6.42 11.82
N GLU A 424 -20.76 7.41 12.58
CA GLU A 424 -20.62 8.80 12.10
C GLU A 424 -19.69 8.91 10.88
N LEU A 425 -18.65 8.08 10.80
CA LEU A 425 -17.79 8.03 9.63
C LEU A 425 -18.48 7.35 8.44
N LEU A 426 -19.27 6.30 8.69
CA LEU A 426 -20.00 5.61 7.61
C LEU A 426 -21.08 6.50 7.02
N ASP A 427 -21.82 7.25 7.84
CA ASP A 427 -22.84 8.20 7.39
C ASP A 427 -22.20 9.27 6.49
N ALA A 428 -21.09 9.88 6.93
CA ALA A 428 -20.37 10.87 6.13
C ALA A 428 -19.79 10.29 4.83
N LEU A 429 -19.30 9.04 4.85
CA LEU A 429 -18.87 8.35 3.64
C LEU A 429 -20.04 8.01 2.72
N ALA A 430 -21.23 7.72 3.25
CA ALA A 430 -22.43 7.41 2.49
C ALA A 430 -22.85 8.59 1.60
N GLU A 431 -22.72 9.80 2.16
CA GLU A 431 -23.09 11.06 1.54
C GLU A 431 -22.03 11.62 0.58
N SER A 432 -20.77 11.18 0.74
CA SER A 432 -19.66 11.63 -0.10
C SER A 432 -19.94 11.44 -1.60
N PRO A 433 -19.91 12.52 -2.42
CA PRO A 433 -20.14 12.42 -3.86
C PRO A 433 -18.89 11.98 -4.64
N SER A 434 -17.72 12.01 -4.01
CA SER A 434 -16.42 11.85 -4.68
C SER A 434 -15.76 10.50 -4.40
N VAL A 435 -15.96 9.94 -3.21
CA VAL A 435 -15.40 8.63 -2.83
C VAL A 435 -16.09 7.52 -3.63
N LYS A 436 -15.30 6.57 -4.15
CA LYS A 436 -15.77 5.43 -4.94
C LYS A 436 -14.97 4.19 -4.57
N LEU A 437 -15.43 3.49 -3.54
CA LEU A 437 -14.78 2.30 -3.01
C LEU A 437 -14.96 1.11 -3.94
N VAL A 438 -13.85 0.41 -4.16
CA VAL A 438 -13.73 -0.88 -4.85
C VAL A 438 -13.48 -1.97 -3.80
N SER A 439 -12.67 -1.65 -2.78
CA SER A 439 -12.31 -2.56 -1.70
C SER A 439 -12.50 -1.90 -0.33
N LEU A 440 -13.21 -2.59 0.57
CA LEU A 440 -13.54 -2.10 1.90
C LEU A 440 -13.36 -3.19 2.95
N ASN A 441 -12.60 -2.88 3.99
CA ASN A 441 -12.42 -3.76 5.15
C ASN A 441 -12.85 -3.06 6.44
N LEU A 442 -13.94 -3.56 7.04
CA LEU A 442 -14.51 -3.11 8.31
C LEU A 442 -14.45 -4.24 9.37
N GLY A 443 -13.62 -5.25 9.13
CA GLY A 443 -13.48 -6.39 10.05
C GLY A 443 -13.08 -5.92 11.45
N ARG A 444 -13.72 -6.48 12.48
CA ARG A 444 -13.42 -6.19 13.90
C ARG A 444 -13.49 -4.70 14.29
N CYS A 445 -14.33 -3.88 13.65
CA CYS A 445 -14.56 -2.50 14.07
C CYS A 445 -15.58 -2.42 15.22
N SER A 446 -15.10 -2.22 16.45
CA SER A 446 -15.90 -2.44 17.67
C SER A 446 -17.00 -1.40 17.95
N ARG A 447 -17.06 -0.28 17.22
CA ARG A 447 -18.08 0.76 17.39
C ARG A 447 -19.20 0.70 16.35
N LEU A 448 -19.09 -0.15 15.33
CA LEU A 448 -20.11 -0.27 14.29
C LEU A 448 -21.30 -1.11 14.78
N THR A 449 -22.49 -0.75 14.31
CA THR A 449 -23.74 -1.47 14.56
C THR A 449 -24.27 -2.11 13.27
N GLY A 450 -25.10 -3.14 13.39
CA GLY A 450 -25.77 -3.75 12.23
C GLY A 450 -26.51 -2.71 11.39
N ARG A 451 -27.25 -1.82 12.05
CA ARG A 451 -27.95 -0.71 11.39
C ARG A 451 -27.02 0.20 10.59
N SER A 452 -25.90 0.64 11.17
CA SER A 452 -24.94 1.50 10.45
C SER A 452 -24.33 0.81 9.23
N LEU A 453 -24.12 -0.51 9.29
CA LEU A 453 -23.64 -1.29 8.15
C LEU A 453 -24.69 -1.38 7.05
N VAL A 454 -25.95 -1.65 7.42
CA VAL A 454 -27.07 -1.71 6.46
C VAL A 454 -27.27 -0.36 5.79
N ASP A 455 -27.35 0.72 6.58
CA ASP A 455 -27.58 2.06 6.05
C ASP A 455 -26.48 2.46 5.06
N PHE A 456 -25.22 2.19 5.41
CA PHE A 456 -24.08 2.48 4.55
C PHE A 456 -24.03 1.60 3.29
N LEU A 457 -24.15 0.28 3.44
CA LEU A 457 -23.97 -0.66 2.33
C LEU A 457 -25.16 -0.69 1.37
N CYS A 458 -26.38 -0.43 1.84
CA CYS A 458 -27.56 -0.35 0.97
C CYS A 458 -27.70 1.01 0.28
N TYR A 459 -27.46 2.12 0.99
CA TYR A 459 -27.80 3.45 0.49
C TYR A 459 -26.60 4.33 0.15
N GLY A 460 -25.41 4.02 0.66
CA GLY A 460 -24.21 4.81 0.47
C GLY A 460 -23.78 4.92 -0.99
N ARG A 461 -23.51 6.14 -1.44
CA ARG A 461 -23.03 6.41 -2.82
C ARG A 461 -21.64 5.87 -3.06
N SER A 462 -20.80 5.90 -2.02
CA SER A 462 -19.40 5.53 -2.07
C SER A 462 -19.13 4.03 -2.24
N VAL A 463 -20.11 3.16 -1.98
CA VAL A 463 -19.96 1.69 -2.02
C VAL A 463 -20.71 1.01 -3.18
N ARG A 464 -21.28 1.79 -4.10
CA ARG A 464 -22.03 1.26 -5.25
C ARG A 464 -21.21 0.38 -6.20
N THR A 465 -19.90 0.61 -6.27
CA THR A 465 -18.96 -0.12 -7.13
C THR A 465 -18.13 -1.15 -6.36
N LEU A 466 -18.50 -1.45 -5.13
CA LEU A 466 -17.71 -2.30 -4.24
C LEU A 466 -17.67 -3.74 -4.79
N THR A 467 -16.46 -4.27 -4.99
CA THR A 467 -16.23 -5.65 -5.43
C THR A 467 -15.56 -6.50 -4.36
N GLU A 468 -15.08 -5.91 -3.27
CA GLU A 468 -14.41 -6.61 -2.20
C GLU A 468 -14.89 -6.08 -0.85
N LEU A 469 -15.48 -6.95 -0.04
CA LEU A 469 -16.04 -6.59 1.26
C LEU A 469 -15.56 -7.57 2.35
N CYS A 470 -14.98 -7.02 3.41
CA CYS A 470 -14.62 -7.77 4.60
C CYS A 470 -15.31 -7.18 5.84
N LEU A 471 -16.22 -7.96 6.41
CA LEU A 471 -16.94 -7.75 7.67
C LEU A 471 -16.56 -8.81 8.71
N TYR A 472 -15.33 -9.35 8.63
CA TYR A 472 -14.85 -10.42 9.48
C TYR A 472 -15.07 -10.11 10.98
N GLY A 473 -15.70 -11.05 11.67
CA GLY A 473 -15.75 -11.13 13.13
C GLY A 473 -15.44 -12.54 13.63
N ASP A 474 -15.31 -12.69 14.95
CA ASP A 474 -15.08 -13.96 15.63
C ASP A 474 -15.64 -13.95 17.06
N ALA A 475 -15.34 -14.97 17.85
CA ALA A 475 -15.85 -15.11 19.21
C ALA A 475 -15.50 -13.93 20.14
N THR A 476 -14.43 -13.17 19.86
CA THR A 476 -14.02 -12.01 20.68
C THR A 476 -14.74 -10.73 20.26
N LEU A 477 -15.06 -10.61 18.97
CA LEU A 477 -15.80 -9.49 18.42
C LEU A 477 -16.69 -10.01 17.28
N PRO A 478 -17.90 -10.50 17.61
CA PRO A 478 -18.80 -11.09 16.64
C PRO A 478 -19.40 -10.03 15.73
N SER A 479 -20.01 -10.49 14.62
CA SER A 479 -20.77 -9.63 13.71
C SER A 479 -21.84 -8.84 14.46
N PRO A 480 -21.99 -7.54 14.20
CA PRO A 480 -23.03 -6.73 14.82
C PRO A 480 -24.39 -6.86 14.13
N LEU A 481 -24.51 -7.68 13.08
CA LEU A 481 -25.74 -7.86 12.30
C LEU A 481 -26.73 -8.77 13.02
N SER A 482 -27.99 -8.34 13.09
CA SER A 482 -29.14 -9.21 13.40
C SER A 482 -29.59 -10.02 12.17
N ASP A 483 -30.47 -11.00 12.38
CA ASP A 483 -31.09 -11.82 11.33
C ASP A 483 -31.79 -10.95 10.27
N SER A 484 -32.65 -10.01 10.70
CA SER A 484 -33.37 -9.11 9.79
C SER A 484 -32.44 -8.14 9.04
N GLU A 485 -31.40 -7.64 9.70
CA GLU A 485 -30.44 -6.73 9.05
C GLU A 485 -29.60 -7.47 8.01
N LEU A 486 -29.24 -8.72 8.28
CA LEU A 486 -28.58 -9.58 7.30
C LEU A 486 -29.48 -9.84 6.09
N ASP A 487 -30.77 -10.13 6.30
CA ASP A 487 -31.75 -10.30 5.21
C ASP A 487 -31.84 -9.06 4.32
N THR A 488 -31.97 -7.86 4.91
CA THR A 488 -31.94 -6.59 4.16
C THR A 488 -30.64 -6.44 3.38
N LEU A 489 -29.49 -6.66 4.03
CA LEU A 489 -28.18 -6.46 3.43
C LEU A 489 -27.97 -7.37 2.20
N ILE A 490 -28.30 -8.65 2.29
CA ILE A 490 -28.08 -9.60 1.19
C ILE A 490 -29.07 -9.44 0.03
N THR A 491 -30.22 -8.79 0.26
CA THR A 491 -31.27 -8.59 -0.74
C THR A 491 -31.27 -7.21 -1.36
N GLU A 492 -30.75 -6.18 -0.67
CA GLU A 492 -30.82 -4.78 -1.12
C GLU A 492 -29.47 -4.15 -1.42
N ALA A 493 -28.39 -4.56 -0.75
CA ALA A 493 -27.10 -3.89 -0.92
C ALA A 493 -26.53 -4.12 -2.35
N PRO A 494 -26.12 -3.06 -3.08
CA PRO A 494 -25.64 -3.17 -4.47
C PRO A 494 -24.55 -4.24 -4.67
N CYS A 495 -23.62 -4.36 -3.73
CA CYS A 495 -22.55 -5.35 -3.81
C CYS A 495 -23.03 -6.81 -3.64
N PHE A 496 -24.19 -7.04 -3.00
CA PHE A 496 -24.80 -8.37 -2.84
C PHE A 496 -25.77 -8.75 -3.96
N VAL A 497 -26.19 -7.79 -4.79
CA VAL A 497 -27.12 -8.04 -5.91
C VAL A 497 -26.49 -7.89 -7.29
N SER A 498 -25.31 -7.26 -7.40
CA SER A 498 -24.66 -6.99 -8.69
C SER A 498 -24.07 -8.24 -9.37
N GLY A 499 -23.75 -9.29 -8.61
CA GLY A 499 -22.98 -10.44 -9.09
C GLY A 499 -21.50 -10.16 -9.36
N THR A 500 -21.01 -8.96 -9.03
CA THR A 500 -19.61 -8.53 -9.29
C THR A 500 -18.70 -8.66 -8.06
N LEU A 501 -19.21 -9.14 -6.93
CA LEU A 501 -18.44 -9.31 -5.70
C LEU A 501 -17.42 -10.43 -5.89
N GLN A 502 -16.13 -10.11 -5.71
CA GLN A 502 -15.01 -11.03 -5.90
C GLN A 502 -14.47 -11.58 -4.58
N TYR A 503 -14.57 -10.80 -3.51
CA TYR A 503 -14.16 -11.16 -2.16
C TYR A 503 -15.29 -10.85 -1.18
N LEU A 504 -15.66 -11.82 -0.36
CA LEU A 504 -16.58 -11.66 0.76
C LEU A 504 -16.05 -12.38 2.00
N ASP A 505 -15.95 -11.65 3.11
CA ASP A 505 -15.81 -12.27 4.44
C ASP A 505 -16.87 -11.70 5.37
N PHE A 506 -17.84 -12.53 5.74
CA PHE A 506 -18.88 -12.28 6.75
C PHE A 506 -18.79 -13.31 7.89
N SER A 507 -17.58 -13.77 8.19
CA SER A 507 -17.35 -14.67 9.32
C SER A 507 -18.00 -14.10 10.60
N SER A 508 -18.63 -14.97 11.38
CA SER A 508 -19.49 -14.70 12.55
C SER A 508 -20.87 -14.08 12.28
N ALA A 509 -21.27 -13.85 11.03
CA ALA A 509 -22.63 -13.41 10.72
C ALA A 509 -23.68 -14.50 11.07
N PRO A 510 -24.92 -14.13 11.43
CA PRO A 510 -25.99 -15.08 11.79
C PRO A 510 -26.60 -15.75 10.55
N LEU A 511 -25.77 -16.36 9.71
CA LEU A 511 -26.19 -16.96 8.45
C LEU A 511 -27.01 -18.23 8.68
N THR A 512 -28.11 -18.37 7.94
CA THR A 512 -29.01 -19.53 7.96
C THR A 512 -29.27 -20.01 6.54
N ARG A 513 -29.91 -21.18 6.40
CA ARG A 513 -30.39 -21.68 5.11
C ARG A 513 -31.31 -20.68 4.40
N ALA A 514 -32.22 -20.06 5.14
CA ALA A 514 -33.16 -19.08 4.58
C ALA A 514 -32.43 -17.87 3.97
N HIS A 515 -31.39 -17.37 4.63
CA HIS A 515 -30.54 -16.32 4.08
C HIS A 515 -29.84 -16.79 2.80
N ILE A 516 -29.19 -17.95 2.83
CA ILE A 516 -28.47 -18.53 1.68
C ILE A 516 -29.36 -18.64 0.43
N GLU A 517 -30.63 -19.00 0.58
CA GLU A 517 -31.56 -19.13 -0.55
C GLU A 517 -31.88 -17.77 -1.22
N ARG A 518 -31.92 -16.70 -0.42
CA ARG A 518 -32.23 -15.34 -0.83
C ARG A 518 -31.08 -14.60 -1.51
N PHE A 519 -29.83 -15.06 -1.32
CA PHE A 519 -28.69 -14.48 -2.02
C PHE A 519 -28.92 -14.45 -3.54
N THR A 520 -28.57 -13.34 -4.17
CA THR A 520 -28.43 -13.29 -5.63
C THR A 520 -27.21 -14.13 -6.04
N SER A 521 -27.18 -14.63 -7.28
CA SER A 521 -26.00 -15.33 -7.80
C SER A 521 -24.77 -14.40 -7.81
N GLN A 522 -23.64 -14.94 -7.37
CA GLN A 522 -22.34 -14.28 -7.22
C GLN A 522 -21.28 -14.99 -8.10
N PRO A 523 -21.38 -14.89 -9.43
CA PRO A 523 -20.46 -15.57 -10.33
C PRO A 523 -19.04 -15.02 -10.27
N ALA A 524 -18.83 -13.78 -9.82
CA ALA A 524 -17.48 -13.22 -9.69
C ALA A 524 -16.75 -13.65 -8.41
N LEU A 525 -17.42 -14.29 -7.45
CA LEU A 525 -16.87 -14.56 -6.12
C LEU A 525 -15.77 -15.61 -6.19
N ARG A 526 -14.57 -15.26 -5.72
CA ARG A 526 -13.38 -16.12 -5.69
C ARG A 526 -12.97 -16.53 -4.28
N SER A 527 -13.26 -15.70 -3.29
CA SER A 527 -12.82 -15.87 -1.91
C SER A 527 -13.97 -15.63 -0.96
N LEU A 528 -14.33 -16.66 -0.18
CA LEU A 528 -15.49 -16.66 0.70
C LEU A 528 -15.09 -17.03 2.14
N GLY A 529 -15.28 -16.09 3.06
CA GLY A 529 -15.05 -16.30 4.49
C GLY A 529 -16.35 -16.71 5.18
N LEU A 530 -16.39 -17.88 5.82
CA LEU A 530 -17.57 -18.43 6.50
C LEU A 530 -17.21 -18.96 7.90
N SER A 531 -16.20 -18.38 8.53
CA SER A 531 -15.69 -18.82 9.83
C SER A 531 -16.60 -18.35 10.98
N HIS A 532 -16.53 -19.03 12.11
CA HIS A 532 -17.21 -18.73 13.37
C HIS A 532 -18.74 -18.72 13.28
N ILE A 533 -19.32 -19.60 12.45
CA ILE A 533 -20.77 -19.81 12.31
C ILE A 533 -21.09 -21.26 12.70
N PRO A 534 -21.13 -21.60 14.00
CA PRO A 534 -21.18 -22.99 14.47
C PRO A 534 -22.48 -23.71 14.12
N ALA A 535 -23.56 -22.95 13.87
CA ALA A 535 -24.88 -23.50 13.53
C ALA A 535 -25.07 -23.77 12.04
N LEU A 536 -24.18 -23.30 11.15
CA LEU A 536 -24.34 -23.39 9.71
C LEU A 536 -23.87 -24.75 9.17
N PRO A 537 -24.75 -25.63 8.66
CA PRO A 537 -24.38 -26.95 8.17
C PRO A 537 -23.47 -26.92 6.93
N LEU A 538 -22.59 -27.92 6.78
CA LEU A 538 -21.73 -28.02 5.61
C LEU A 538 -22.53 -28.21 4.30
N GLU A 539 -23.68 -28.85 4.36
CA GLU A 539 -24.55 -29.06 3.19
C GLU A 539 -25.13 -27.75 2.63
N ASP A 540 -25.45 -26.80 3.51
CA ASP A 540 -25.96 -25.50 3.11
C ASP A 540 -24.86 -24.63 2.48
N ILE A 541 -23.65 -24.72 3.03
CA ILE A 541 -22.45 -24.09 2.45
C ILE A 541 -22.18 -24.66 1.05
N ALA A 542 -22.23 -25.98 0.89
CA ALA A 542 -22.05 -26.60 -0.41
C ALA A 542 -23.13 -26.18 -1.41
N TRP A 543 -24.38 -26.13 -0.98
CA TRP A 543 -25.48 -25.66 -1.81
C TRP A 543 -25.27 -24.21 -2.24
N PHE A 544 -24.83 -23.32 -1.34
CA PHE A 544 -24.52 -21.93 -1.65
C PHE A 544 -23.44 -21.83 -2.74
N ILE A 545 -22.30 -22.50 -2.56
CA ILE A 545 -21.19 -22.44 -3.53
C ILE A 545 -21.65 -22.99 -4.89
N LEU A 546 -22.35 -24.12 -4.91
CA LEU A 546 -22.79 -24.74 -6.17
C LEU A 546 -23.80 -23.87 -6.93
N ASN A 547 -24.78 -23.29 -6.24
CA ASN A 547 -25.93 -22.63 -6.89
C ASN A 547 -25.78 -21.11 -6.98
N LYS A 548 -24.97 -20.50 -6.12
CA LYS A 548 -24.81 -19.05 -6.05
C LYS A 548 -23.40 -18.61 -6.44
N ALA A 549 -22.34 -19.32 -6.03
CA ALA A 549 -20.96 -18.85 -6.17
C ALA A 549 -19.96 -19.90 -6.72
N PRO A 550 -20.18 -20.46 -7.93
CA PRO A 550 -19.41 -21.61 -8.43
C PRO A 550 -17.92 -21.30 -8.70
N ASN A 551 -17.56 -20.03 -8.88
CA ASN A 551 -16.17 -19.61 -9.11
C ASN A 551 -15.34 -19.41 -7.83
N THR A 552 -15.92 -19.72 -6.66
CA THR A 552 -15.21 -19.68 -5.37
C THR A 552 -14.02 -20.62 -5.40
N GLU A 553 -12.82 -20.09 -5.21
CA GLU A 553 -11.57 -20.86 -5.13
C GLU A 553 -11.21 -21.22 -3.69
N ILE A 554 -11.51 -20.32 -2.75
CA ILE A 554 -11.09 -20.40 -1.36
C ILE A 554 -12.28 -20.20 -0.43
N LEU A 555 -12.36 -21.08 0.57
CA LEU A 555 -13.38 -21.09 1.60
C LEU A 555 -12.74 -21.09 2.99
N THR A 556 -13.27 -20.33 3.95
CA THR A 556 -12.82 -20.40 5.36
C THR A 556 -13.92 -20.93 6.27
N LEU A 557 -13.59 -21.92 7.12
CA LEU A 557 -14.56 -22.60 8.01
C LEU A 557 -14.04 -22.76 9.45
N ILE A 558 -13.16 -21.86 9.90
CA ILE A 558 -12.61 -21.93 11.27
C ILE A 558 -13.78 -21.80 12.24
N GLY A 559 -13.99 -22.76 13.13
CA GLY A 559 -15.05 -22.66 14.16
C GLY A 559 -16.49 -22.71 13.62
N SER A 560 -16.68 -23.12 12.35
CA SER A 560 -18.00 -23.23 11.73
C SER A 560 -18.48 -24.67 11.67
N SER A 561 -19.79 -24.83 11.50
CA SER A 561 -20.49 -26.08 11.21
C SER A 561 -20.43 -27.18 12.28
N PRO A 562 -21.57 -27.78 12.64
CA PRO A 562 -21.63 -28.82 13.67
C PRO A 562 -20.83 -30.08 13.31
N GLU A 563 -20.69 -30.39 12.02
CA GLU A 563 -20.06 -31.61 11.51
C GLU A 563 -18.54 -31.64 11.73
N ILE A 564 -17.88 -30.48 11.72
CA ILE A 564 -16.43 -30.37 11.92
C ILE A 564 -16.06 -29.94 13.35
N ALA A 565 -17.00 -29.39 14.12
CA ALA A 565 -16.79 -29.05 15.53
C ALA A 565 -16.71 -30.28 16.45
N ARG A 566 -17.42 -31.38 16.15
CA ARG A 566 -17.57 -32.54 17.06
C ARG A 566 -16.42 -33.57 17.03
N GLY A 567 -15.26 -33.22 16.48
CA GLY A 567 -13.96 -33.92 16.65
C GLY A 567 -13.80 -35.36 16.13
N GLY A 568 -14.86 -36.10 15.79
CA GLY A 568 -14.75 -37.56 15.54
C GLY A 568 -14.65 -38.03 14.08
N LYS A 569 -15.07 -37.21 13.09
CA LYS A 569 -15.19 -37.63 11.67
C LYS A 569 -14.99 -36.47 10.68
N VAL A 570 -14.10 -35.53 11.00
CA VAL A 570 -13.88 -34.30 10.21
C VAL A 570 -13.57 -34.60 8.75
N SER A 571 -12.65 -35.52 8.47
CA SER A 571 -12.28 -35.90 7.09
C SER A 571 -13.48 -36.43 6.31
N LEU A 572 -14.26 -37.35 6.89
CA LEU A 572 -15.46 -37.89 6.24
C LEU A 572 -16.50 -36.80 5.98
N ALA A 573 -16.72 -35.89 6.93
CA ALA A 573 -17.68 -34.80 6.79
C ALA A 573 -17.29 -33.86 5.65
N LEU A 574 -16.05 -33.36 5.64
CA LEU A 574 -15.56 -32.47 4.57
C LEU A 574 -15.59 -33.15 3.20
N HIS A 575 -15.15 -34.41 3.11
CA HIS A 575 -15.14 -35.12 1.83
C HIS A 575 -16.54 -35.43 1.31
N LYS A 576 -17.47 -35.80 2.18
CA LYS A 576 -18.85 -36.10 1.80
C LYS A 576 -19.62 -34.84 1.39
N HIS A 577 -19.52 -33.77 2.17
CA HIS A 577 -20.39 -32.61 2.03
C HIS A 577 -19.77 -31.48 1.17
N ILE A 578 -18.45 -31.29 1.19
CA ILE A 578 -17.78 -30.21 0.46
C ILE A 578 -17.00 -30.74 -0.75
N ILE A 579 -16.01 -31.60 -0.54
CA ILE A 579 -15.02 -31.92 -1.59
C ILE A 579 -15.64 -32.74 -2.73
N ARG A 580 -16.37 -33.83 -2.44
CA ARG A 580 -16.97 -34.64 -3.53
C ARG A 580 -18.03 -33.82 -4.31
N PRO A 581 -18.99 -33.13 -3.68
CA PRO A 581 -20.02 -32.42 -4.43
C PRO A 581 -19.48 -31.22 -5.22
N LEU A 582 -18.41 -30.56 -4.76
CA LEU A 582 -17.94 -29.31 -5.35
C LEU A 582 -16.67 -29.45 -6.19
N CYS A 583 -15.82 -30.43 -5.89
CA CYS A 583 -14.48 -30.55 -6.48
C CYS A 583 -14.28 -31.80 -7.34
N THR A 584 -15.28 -32.70 -7.45
CA THR A 584 -15.18 -33.90 -8.30
C THR A 584 -16.26 -33.92 -9.38
N PRO A 585 -15.98 -34.50 -10.57
CA PRO A 585 -17.00 -34.63 -11.60
C PRO A 585 -18.20 -35.47 -11.11
N PRO A 586 -19.44 -35.12 -11.46
CA PRO A 586 -20.59 -35.94 -11.12
C PRO A 586 -20.49 -37.32 -11.78
N PHE A 587 -20.72 -38.38 -11.01
CA PHE A 587 -20.73 -39.75 -11.51
C PHE A 587 -21.81 -39.92 -12.59
N ARG A 588 -21.43 -40.47 -13.75
CA ARG A 588 -22.33 -40.82 -14.85
C ARG A 588 -22.20 -42.30 -15.17
N ILE A 589 -23.32 -43.01 -15.26
CA ILE A 589 -23.35 -44.40 -15.75
C ILE A 589 -23.39 -44.33 -17.28
N THR A 590 -22.29 -44.72 -17.93
CA THR A 590 -22.22 -44.88 -19.39
C THR A 590 -22.82 -46.23 -19.79
N GLY A 591 -23.61 -46.27 -20.88
CA GLY A 591 -24.17 -47.53 -21.42
C GLY A 591 -25.70 -47.68 -21.37
N LEU A 592 -26.45 -46.65 -20.98
CA LEU A 592 -27.91 -46.63 -21.15
C LEU A 592 -28.28 -46.22 -22.59
N PRO A 593 -29.27 -46.86 -23.25
CA PRO A 593 -29.70 -46.48 -24.59
C PRO A 593 -30.23 -45.04 -24.58
N GLY A 594 -29.58 -44.16 -25.35
CA GLY A 594 -29.86 -42.72 -25.40
C GLY A 594 -28.75 -41.82 -24.80
N SER A 595 -27.67 -42.38 -24.23
CA SER A 595 -26.54 -41.56 -23.76
C SER A 595 -25.70 -41.04 -24.93
N LEU A 596 -25.62 -39.71 -25.08
CA LEU A 596 -24.73 -39.02 -26.02
C LEU A 596 -23.24 -39.33 -25.73
N PRO A 597 -22.33 -39.19 -26.72
CA PRO A 597 -20.90 -39.38 -26.50
C PRO A 597 -20.39 -38.49 -25.36
N SER A 598 -19.55 -39.08 -24.50
CA SER A 598 -19.01 -38.47 -23.28
C SER A 598 -18.14 -37.25 -23.58
N THR A 599 -18.67 -36.03 -23.44
CA THR A 599 -17.84 -34.89 -23.03
C THR A 599 -17.35 -35.16 -21.61
N ALA A 600 -16.06 -34.91 -21.34
CA ALA A 600 -15.51 -35.04 -19.99
C ALA A 600 -16.39 -34.25 -19.02
N ALA A 601 -16.91 -34.91 -17.98
CA ALA A 601 -17.80 -34.24 -17.04
C ALA A 601 -17.02 -33.14 -16.31
N GLU A 602 -17.46 -31.89 -16.48
CA GLU A 602 -16.80 -30.74 -15.87
C GLU A 602 -16.96 -30.76 -14.34
N ILE A 603 -15.89 -30.36 -13.65
CA ILE A 603 -15.92 -30.17 -12.20
C ILE A 603 -16.79 -28.94 -11.89
N PRO A 604 -17.74 -29.04 -10.95
CA PRO A 604 -18.81 -28.06 -10.83
C PRO A 604 -18.37 -26.70 -10.27
N THR A 605 -17.21 -26.63 -9.60
CA THR A 605 -16.72 -25.39 -8.98
C THR A 605 -15.20 -25.22 -9.06
N ARG A 606 -14.73 -24.02 -8.74
CA ARG A 606 -13.29 -23.70 -8.65
C ARG A 606 -12.69 -23.97 -7.26
N LEU A 607 -13.45 -24.52 -6.31
CA LEU A 607 -13.02 -24.67 -4.93
C LEU A 607 -11.81 -25.61 -4.85
N ARG A 608 -10.75 -25.16 -4.18
CA ARG A 608 -9.48 -25.90 -4.07
C ARG A 608 -8.74 -25.66 -2.75
N VAL A 609 -9.11 -24.65 -1.98
CA VAL A 609 -8.52 -24.34 -0.67
C VAL A 609 -9.61 -24.16 0.38
N ILE A 610 -9.43 -24.83 1.53
CA ILE A 610 -10.28 -24.67 2.70
C ILE A 610 -9.41 -24.27 3.90
N GLU A 611 -9.59 -23.07 4.45
CA GLU A 611 -8.98 -22.67 5.72
C GLU A 611 -9.74 -23.31 6.89
N LEU A 612 -8.99 -23.92 7.81
CA LEU A 612 -9.51 -24.63 8.98
C LEU A 612 -8.67 -24.32 10.21
N SER A 613 -9.26 -24.50 11.40
CA SER A 613 -8.51 -24.37 12.64
C SER A 613 -7.42 -25.44 12.74
N ILE A 614 -6.30 -25.15 13.43
CA ILE A 614 -5.25 -26.15 13.68
C ILE A 614 -5.81 -27.40 14.36
N ALA A 615 -6.75 -27.23 15.28
CA ALA A 615 -7.43 -28.35 15.95
C ALA A 615 -8.19 -29.24 14.96
N THR A 616 -8.94 -28.63 14.04
CA THR A 616 -9.68 -29.34 12.99
C THR A 616 -8.73 -30.07 12.03
N LEU A 617 -7.62 -29.43 11.64
CA LEU A 617 -6.61 -30.02 10.75
C LEU A 617 -5.91 -31.23 11.37
N ASN A 618 -5.72 -31.26 12.69
CA ASN A 618 -5.15 -32.42 13.37
C ASN A 618 -6.06 -33.66 13.23
N GLY A 619 -7.38 -33.46 13.10
CA GLY A 619 -8.34 -34.53 12.81
C GLY A 619 -8.34 -35.04 11.36
N LEU A 620 -7.55 -34.45 10.45
CA LEU A 620 -7.43 -34.87 9.05
C LEU A 620 -6.24 -35.79 8.76
N GLY A 621 -5.39 -36.07 9.76
CA GLY A 621 -4.18 -36.88 9.56
C GLY A 621 -3.20 -36.22 8.58
N ALA A 622 -2.75 -36.98 7.57
CA ALA A 622 -1.86 -36.47 6.52
C ALA A 622 -2.61 -35.80 5.34
N GLY A 623 -3.95 -35.80 5.37
CA GLY A 623 -4.80 -35.44 4.23
C GLY A 623 -5.42 -36.67 3.54
N ALA A 624 -6.00 -36.47 2.36
CA ALA A 624 -6.70 -37.53 1.62
C ALA A 624 -6.68 -37.27 0.10
N GLY A 625 -6.36 -38.30 -0.69
CA GLY A 625 -6.18 -38.15 -2.15
C GLY A 625 -5.07 -37.14 -2.47
N ALA A 626 -5.35 -36.14 -3.30
CA ALA A 626 -4.45 -35.01 -3.59
C ALA A 626 -4.52 -33.88 -2.53
N TRP A 627 -5.42 -33.97 -1.55
CA TRP A 627 -5.56 -32.90 -0.56
C TRP A 627 -4.47 -32.99 0.51
N ARG A 628 -3.78 -31.88 0.75
CA ARG A 628 -2.65 -31.73 1.67
C ARG A 628 -2.92 -30.63 2.69
N ILE A 629 -2.24 -30.73 3.83
CA ILE A 629 -2.37 -29.75 4.91
C ILE A 629 -1.15 -28.83 4.91
N VAL A 630 -1.36 -27.53 4.77
CA VAL A 630 -0.33 -26.50 4.89
C VAL A 630 -0.56 -25.71 6.18
N ARG A 631 0.46 -25.62 7.03
CA ARG A 631 0.41 -24.92 8.32
C ARG A 631 1.42 -23.76 8.33
N SER A 632 0.94 -22.56 8.62
CA SER A 632 1.78 -21.36 8.75
C SER A 632 2.23 -21.15 10.19
N LYS A 633 3.39 -20.49 10.38
CA LYS A 633 3.88 -20.04 11.69
C LYS A 633 2.95 -19.04 12.37
N GLY A 634 2.02 -18.42 11.63
CA GLY A 634 1.03 -17.48 12.14
C GLY A 634 -0.21 -18.13 12.74
N GLY A 635 -0.26 -19.45 12.92
CA GLY A 635 -1.41 -20.15 13.52
C GLY A 635 -2.55 -20.47 12.54
N ARG A 636 -2.47 -20.01 11.29
CA ARG A 636 -3.40 -20.40 10.23
C ARG A 636 -3.02 -21.73 9.60
N GLY A 637 -4.02 -22.48 9.14
CA GLY A 637 -3.81 -23.68 8.36
C GLY A 637 -4.85 -23.89 7.28
N PHE A 638 -4.43 -24.59 6.24
CA PHE A 638 -5.18 -24.75 5.00
C PHE A 638 -5.18 -26.22 4.58
N TYR A 639 -6.33 -26.69 4.11
CA TYR A 639 -6.49 -27.97 3.42
C TYR A 639 -6.65 -27.69 1.93
N ILE A 640 -5.65 -28.10 1.14
CA ILE A 640 -5.46 -27.65 -0.24
C ILE A 640 -5.38 -28.87 -1.16
N ASP A 641 -6.08 -28.83 -2.29
CA ASP A 641 -5.87 -29.77 -3.40
C ASP A 641 -4.53 -29.47 -4.09
N SER A 642 -3.49 -30.27 -3.82
CA SER A 642 -2.17 -30.06 -4.43
C SER A 642 -2.14 -30.34 -5.92
N SER A 643 -3.18 -31.00 -6.46
CA SER A 643 -3.30 -31.31 -7.88
C SER A 643 -4.08 -30.24 -8.66
N ALA A 644 -4.52 -29.16 -8.01
CA ALA A 644 -5.26 -28.08 -8.65
C ALA A 644 -4.46 -26.78 -8.68
N GLY A 645 -4.44 -26.12 -9.83
CA GLY A 645 -3.77 -24.83 -9.97
C GLY A 645 -4.01 -24.18 -11.31
N TRP A 646 -3.81 -22.86 -11.37
CA TRP A 646 -3.94 -22.10 -12.61
C TRP A 646 -2.71 -22.34 -13.48
N VAL A 647 -2.93 -22.83 -14.70
CA VAL A 647 -1.89 -23.11 -15.69
C VAL A 647 -2.11 -22.24 -16.90
N ALA A 648 -1.02 -21.78 -17.51
CA ALA A 648 -1.08 -20.96 -18.70
C ALA A 648 -1.64 -21.77 -19.88
N SER A 649 -2.53 -21.16 -20.66
CA SER A 649 -3.02 -21.69 -21.94
C SER A 649 -2.52 -20.79 -23.08
N PRO A 650 -1.43 -21.16 -23.77
CA PRO A 650 -0.93 -20.42 -24.93
C PRO A 650 -1.95 -20.34 -26.07
N GLU A 651 -2.78 -21.37 -26.24
CA GLU A 651 -3.78 -21.47 -27.30
C GLU A 651 -4.92 -20.44 -27.12
N ASP A 652 -5.32 -20.19 -25.87
CA ASP A 652 -6.41 -19.25 -25.54
C ASP A 652 -5.90 -17.84 -25.19
N GLY A 653 -4.59 -17.60 -25.25
CA GLY A 653 -3.97 -16.38 -24.69
C GLY A 653 -4.29 -16.20 -23.20
N GLY A 654 -4.44 -17.32 -22.48
CA GLY A 654 -5.25 -17.45 -21.28
C GLY A 654 -4.57 -18.15 -20.09
N ALA A 655 -5.35 -18.37 -19.04
CA ALA A 655 -5.01 -19.17 -17.87
C ALA A 655 -6.25 -20.00 -17.52
N VAL A 656 -6.06 -21.30 -17.30
CA VAL A 656 -7.14 -22.23 -16.99
C VAL A 656 -6.84 -22.89 -15.66
N LEU A 657 -7.85 -23.00 -14.79
CA LEU A 657 -7.73 -23.80 -13.58
C LEU A 657 -7.70 -25.27 -13.98
N GLN A 658 -6.51 -25.86 -13.93
CA GLN A 658 -6.29 -27.27 -14.23
C GLN A 658 -6.39 -28.11 -12.95
N ARG A 659 -6.93 -29.32 -13.10
CA ARG A 659 -7.10 -30.34 -12.05
C ARG A 659 -6.22 -31.54 -12.41
N ASP A 660 -5.97 -32.42 -11.45
CA ASP A 660 -5.15 -33.63 -11.63
C ASP A 660 -3.74 -33.34 -12.17
N LEU A 661 -3.13 -32.24 -11.74
CA LEU A 661 -1.75 -31.90 -12.09
C LEU A 661 -0.80 -33.06 -11.74
N PRO A 662 0.10 -33.47 -12.66
CA PRO A 662 1.07 -34.53 -12.40
C PRO A 662 1.95 -34.24 -11.18
N GLU A 663 2.44 -35.29 -10.51
CA GLU A 663 3.31 -35.16 -9.32
C GLU A 663 4.57 -34.29 -9.56
N HIS A 664 5.12 -34.35 -10.76
CA HIS A 664 6.29 -33.55 -11.15
C HIS A 664 5.92 -32.12 -11.56
N HIS A 665 4.64 -31.74 -11.61
CA HIS A 665 4.23 -30.40 -11.97
C HIS A 665 4.71 -29.40 -10.90
N PRO A 666 5.36 -28.29 -11.28
CA PRO A 666 5.96 -27.36 -10.32
C PRO A 666 5.00 -26.78 -9.28
N LEU A 667 3.75 -26.47 -9.66
CA LEU A 667 2.71 -26.03 -8.72
C LEU A 667 2.43 -27.09 -7.64
N ARG A 668 2.25 -28.35 -8.05
CA ARG A 668 1.94 -29.45 -7.14
C ARG A 668 3.10 -29.72 -6.20
N ALA A 669 4.31 -29.79 -6.75
CA ALA A 669 5.53 -30.00 -5.98
C ALA A 669 5.73 -28.91 -4.91
N GLU A 670 5.39 -27.65 -5.22
CA GLU A 670 5.52 -26.56 -4.25
C GLU A 670 4.47 -26.64 -3.13
N VAL A 671 3.21 -26.92 -3.44
CA VAL A 671 2.18 -27.11 -2.41
C VAL A 671 2.54 -28.30 -1.51
N GLU A 672 3.04 -29.39 -2.08
CA GLU A 672 3.52 -30.55 -1.32
C GLU A 672 4.74 -30.21 -0.45
N ARG A 673 5.67 -29.38 -0.96
CA ARG A 673 6.79 -28.84 -0.17
C ARG A 673 6.31 -28.00 1.02
N LEU A 674 5.33 -27.13 0.81
CA LEU A 674 4.71 -26.34 1.89
C LEU A 674 4.04 -27.24 2.93
N ALA A 675 3.39 -28.32 2.50
CA ALA A 675 2.77 -29.28 3.40
C ALA A 675 3.83 -30.04 4.23
N MET A 676 4.95 -30.42 3.60
CA MET A 676 6.08 -31.08 4.25
C MET A 676 6.85 -30.19 5.23
N ALA A 677 6.70 -28.86 5.14
CA ALA A 677 7.32 -27.93 6.08
C ALA A 677 6.77 -28.05 7.53
N ASN A 678 5.67 -28.78 7.73
CA ASN A 678 5.12 -29.16 9.03
C ASN A 678 5.01 -28.00 10.04
N GLY A 679 4.37 -26.90 9.64
CA GLY A 679 4.20 -25.72 10.49
C GLY A 679 5.30 -24.66 10.36
N ASN A 680 6.34 -24.91 9.57
CA ASN A 680 7.42 -23.95 9.34
C ASN A 680 7.19 -23.02 8.15
N VAL A 681 6.00 -23.02 7.55
CA VAL A 681 5.68 -22.08 6.47
C VAL A 681 5.62 -20.66 7.03
N SER A 682 6.20 -19.70 6.30
CA SER A 682 6.20 -18.28 6.68
C SER A 682 4.77 -17.78 6.92
N SER A 683 4.61 -16.80 7.82
CA SER A 683 3.31 -16.14 8.01
C SER A 683 2.86 -15.47 6.73
N GLY A 684 3.73 -14.89 5.89
CA GLY A 684 3.33 -14.26 4.62
C GLY A 684 2.76 -15.21 3.53
N VAL A 685 2.50 -16.48 3.84
CA VAL A 685 1.91 -17.45 2.90
C VAL A 685 0.49 -17.77 3.35
N GLY A 686 -0.49 -17.41 2.51
CA GLY A 686 -1.91 -17.66 2.74
C GLY A 686 -2.74 -17.39 1.49
N TRP A 687 -3.99 -17.84 1.50
CA TRP A 687 -4.91 -17.75 0.34
C TRP A 687 -6.07 -16.77 0.56
N HIS A 688 -6.59 -16.66 1.79
CA HIS A 688 -7.65 -15.71 2.15
C HIS A 688 -7.04 -14.58 2.98
N ALA A 689 -6.88 -13.40 2.38
CA ALA A 689 -6.34 -12.21 3.04
C ALA A 689 -7.30 -11.72 4.13
N ARG A 690 -6.79 -11.11 5.20
CA ARG A 690 -7.67 -10.40 6.16
C ARG A 690 -7.27 -8.95 6.33
N LYS A 691 -6.13 -8.55 5.77
CA LYS A 691 -5.60 -7.18 5.69
C LYS A 691 -5.51 -6.81 4.21
N MET A 692 -5.87 -5.59 3.89
CA MET A 692 -5.87 -5.13 2.50
C MET A 692 -4.45 -4.83 2.01
N GLU A 693 -4.11 -5.25 0.81
CA GLU A 693 -2.91 -4.77 0.12
C GLU A 693 -3.22 -3.41 -0.53
N VAL A 694 -2.64 -2.33 0.02
CA VAL A 694 -2.96 -0.95 -0.38
C VAL A 694 -1.84 -0.27 -1.18
N LEU A 695 -0.58 -0.73 -1.08
CA LEU A 695 0.55 -0.05 -1.72
C LEU A 695 0.49 -0.25 -3.24
N TYR A 696 0.27 -1.49 -3.69
CA TYR A 696 0.11 -1.83 -5.11
C TYR A 696 -1.34 -1.72 -5.60
N GLY A 697 -2.31 -1.67 -4.68
CA GLY A 697 -3.72 -1.52 -5.01
C GLY A 697 -4.36 -2.82 -5.49
N THR A 698 -3.90 -3.95 -4.96
CA THR A 698 -4.46 -5.27 -5.25
C THR A 698 -5.59 -5.66 -4.30
N GLY A 699 -5.85 -4.88 -3.25
CA GLY A 699 -7.02 -5.02 -2.39
C GLY A 699 -6.98 -6.27 -1.51
N MET A 700 -8.15 -6.87 -1.27
CA MET A 700 -8.35 -8.11 -0.51
C MET A 700 -8.02 -9.38 -1.31
N LEU A 701 -7.86 -9.25 -2.63
CA LEU A 701 -7.31 -10.30 -3.49
C LEU A 701 -5.78 -10.23 -3.60
N GLY A 702 -5.20 -9.18 -3.03
CA GLY A 702 -3.77 -8.97 -2.91
C GLY A 702 -3.10 -9.94 -1.95
N ARG A 703 -1.78 -10.02 -2.07
CA ARG A 703 -0.94 -10.80 -1.16
C ARG A 703 -0.25 -9.87 -0.20
N GLU A 704 -0.28 -10.23 1.07
CA GLU A 704 0.38 -9.48 2.11
C GLU A 704 1.77 -10.09 2.32
N ASP A 705 2.81 -9.26 2.28
CA ASP A 705 4.19 -9.70 2.53
C ASP A 705 4.69 -9.19 3.89
N GLY A 706 5.77 -9.79 4.39
CA GLY A 706 6.48 -9.32 5.57
C GLY A 706 5.64 -9.33 6.85
N LEU A 707 5.71 -8.23 7.58
CA LEU A 707 4.94 -7.95 8.79
C LEU A 707 3.44 -7.82 8.51
N TYR A 708 3.06 -7.28 7.35
CA TYR A 708 1.65 -7.15 7.01
C TYR A 708 0.98 -8.52 6.98
N GLY A 709 1.61 -9.52 6.35
CA GLY A 709 1.13 -10.90 6.43
C GLY A 709 1.09 -11.43 7.87
N ALA A 710 2.08 -11.10 8.71
CA ALA A 710 2.01 -11.48 10.13
C ALA A 710 0.79 -10.86 10.83
N VAL A 711 0.48 -9.58 10.63
CA VAL A 711 -0.68 -8.89 11.24
C VAL A 711 -2.02 -9.42 10.72
N SER A 712 -2.05 -9.95 9.51
CA SER A 712 -3.25 -10.58 8.96
C SER A 712 -3.59 -11.91 9.59
N PHE A 713 -2.56 -12.60 10.10
CA PHE A 713 -2.67 -13.99 10.52
C PHE A 713 -2.42 -14.21 12.01
N ALA A 714 -1.63 -13.36 12.68
CA ALA A 714 -1.19 -13.54 14.06
C ALA A 714 -2.18 -13.06 15.14
N TYR A 715 -3.20 -12.27 14.79
CA TYR A 715 -4.19 -11.75 15.74
C TYR A 715 -5.46 -12.63 15.87
N GLN A 716 -5.39 -13.93 15.54
CA GLN A 716 -6.51 -14.88 15.73
C GLN A 716 -6.59 -15.46 17.15
N GLY A 717 -6.08 -14.75 18.16
CA GLY A 717 -6.06 -15.18 19.57
C GLY A 717 -7.15 -14.53 20.40
#